data_AF-A0A6J5TFK0-F1
#
_entry.id   AF-A0A6J5TFK0-F1
#
_cell.length_a   1.000
_cell.length_b   1.000
_cell.length_c   1.000
_cell.angle_alpha   90.00
_cell.angle_beta   90.00
_cell.angle_gamma   90.00
#
_symmetry.space_group_name_H-M   'P 1'
#
loop_
_entity.id
_entity.type
_entity.pdbx_description
1 polymer ?
#
loop_
_entity_poly.entity_id
_entity_poly.type
_entity_poly.pdbx_seq_one_letter_code
_entity_poly.pdbx_strand_id
1 'polypeptide(L)'
;MDYTIWLYGFSSMDMKSPAAVTEFLEAYTGKGTVHAVKLFPPKDGKSRTFAIVRFTHAEFADMIIALADHLSLWYNESYLIAKKSKFDIIPDSEIFEHCMERVRLHLGCKISEEQFSVLWERSDVLVKFGVGLKNIYFFFSYASVDYKLKITPEKGSQIELRRPHGQLTKFLLIQLLGAPQLFKKASGQWVQGVDFTPCCIGQSSAVCLELLPRCELPNLRNSFIHYKEHEGPFVLERARKQKLENFEHNMELVKLHSGFLTSEERFSVLWTTSDVSVKFGTAFKNIYLLFSFDDVEYKLEISSESISQIELNHPRGQFPKFLLIQLLGAPLIFKKDSQNRWVREVDFTPSCCIGQSSAVCLELPPRCELPNLRKCFVDYKENEERFILEEGNTFSCNSDLVPIVGPPMGINLPYKILFKINSLVQHGCVPGKALDVNFYKLVDPSRIRIEYIECALDKLFRLKGCCYEPVSWLTEQYREYMACKRIPQSPAISLDDGMVYVHRAQVTPTKVYFCGPEANLSNRVLRNYSEHVDNFLRVSFVDEDMGLIHSGALCPLTNCTTSTEEERRTGVYDRILSTLRNGIVIGQKKFEFLAHSASQLREHSVWMFASTSEVTAQDIRNWMGDFSDIRNASKYAARLGQAFSSSWKTFDVDRDEIELIPDVEIERGGVKYCFSDGIGKISAEFAGRVAIKCGKSTTPSAFQIRYGGYKGVVAVDPTLSKKLALRDSMCKYQSNNATLDVLAWSRYQACFLNRQVITLLSTLGVPNHVFVKKQKQALKQLEGVLADPLRAQEALEIIFQGVFTNALKEMLVCGYKPDAEPFLSLMLQAFCASKLVELRSKTRIFVPDGRSLMGCLDETRTLEYGQVYVQCSRRKIFGCNRSDTSSDDNFIVRGKVVVAKNPCLHPGDVRVLEAVNVPALHHMVDCVVFPQKGKRPHPNECSGSDLDGDFYFEVEESFTNFIVNDNLGIICNAHIVFADREHWKASSASCIELAHLNSHAVDSPKTGVVVKVPSHLRVHEFPDFMEKVDKPTYESKRVIGQLFRQVKDLELASDSPSNSATIKAFTMEVALKFYDPDMEVDGFENYVKDAINYKREYDYKLGNLIDDYGFKTEAEILTGSITTVSKRFNGENDLESIHYALKALKKEARNWFDEKLGSDMLSDTNPDINDEHAAKASAWYHVTYHPRYWGCGNKGMERDHFLSFPWCVFDKLVQIKRSKTRMRNSLLNHAIESYFKSLNLNY
;
A
#
# COMPACT_ATOMS: atom_id res chain seq x y z
N MET A 1 42.55 -3.32 -30.00
CA MET A 1 41.82 -4.51 -30.51
C MET A 1 41.85 -4.43 -32.03
N ASP A 2 43.05 -4.47 -32.63
CA ASP A 2 43.28 -3.96 -33.99
C ASP A 2 43.58 -5.06 -35.02
N TYR A 3 43.37 -6.32 -34.63
CA TYR A 3 43.77 -7.51 -35.38
C TYR A 3 42.60 -8.45 -35.72
N THR A 4 41.35 -7.98 -35.60
CA THR A 4 40.13 -8.73 -35.96
C THR A 4 39.33 -8.02 -37.04
N ILE A 5 38.92 -8.74 -38.09
CA ILE A 5 38.18 -8.21 -39.25
C ILE A 5 36.95 -9.06 -39.58
N TRP A 6 35.97 -8.45 -40.26
CA TRP A 6 34.84 -9.11 -40.91
C TRP A 6 35.13 -9.21 -42.40
N LEU A 7 34.95 -10.39 -42.98
CA LEU A 7 35.06 -10.67 -44.40
C LEU A 7 33.70 -11.09 -44.95
N TYR A 8 33.19 -10.33 -45.91
CA TYR A 8 31.91 -10.53 -46.55
C TYR A 8 32.10 -10.90 -48.02
N GLY A 9 31.21 -11.72 -48.58
CA GLY A 9 31.15 -11.94 -50.03
C GLY A 9 31.32 -13.40 -50.45
N PHE A 10 31.49 -14.34 -49.52
CA PHE A 10 31.64 -15.75 -49.85
C PHE A 10 30.34 -16.37 -50.39
N SER A 11 30.45 -17.07 -51.53
CA SER A 11 29.35 -17.86 -52.11
C SER A 11 28.89 -18.95 -51.12
N SER A 12 27.58 -19.10 -50.95
CA SER A 12 27.00 -20.05 -50.00
C SER A 12 27.20 -21.52 -50.38
N MET A 13 27.53 -21.82 -51.64
CA MET A 13 27.79 -23.19 -52.12
C MET A 13 29.24 -23.65 -51.92
N ASP A 14 30.20 -22.72 -51.84
CA ASP A 14 31.63 -23.06 -51.98
C ASP A 14 32.38 -23.10 -50.65
N MET A 15 31.86 -22.46 -49.59
CA MET A 15 32.58 -22.32 -48.33
C MET A 15 32.08 -23.29 -47.27
N LYS A 16 32.79 -24.41 -47.10
CA LYS A 16 32.38 -25.54 -46.24
C LYS A 16 33.11 -25.63 -44.89
N SER A 17 34.18 -24.86 -44.63
CA SER A 17 34.88 -24.92 -43.34
C SER A 17 35.69 -23.65 -43.00
N PRO A 18 35.87 -23.33 -41.69
CA PRO A 18 36.78 -22.26 -41.25
C PRO A 18 38.23 -22.47 -41.69
N ALA A 19 38.68 -23.73 -41.83
CA ALA A 19 40.03 -24.07 -42.25
C ALA A 19 40.35 -23.59 -43.68
N ALA A 20 39.38 -23.62 -44.60
CA ALA A 20 39.56 -23.14 -45.96
C ALA A 20 39.78 -21.61 -46.02
N VAL A 21 39.11 -20.86 -45.13
CA VAL A 21 39.31 -19.40 -45.01
C VAL A 21 40.66 -19.07 -44.39
N THR A 22 41.09 -19.85 -43.39
CA THR A 22 42.44 -19.76 -42.84
C THR A 22 43.50 -19.96 -43.93
N GLU A 23 43.43 -21.06 -44.68
CA GLU A 23 44.40 -21.35 -45.75
C GLU A 23 44.42 -20.27 -46.83
N PHE A 24 43.25 -19.78 -47.24
CA PHE A 24 43.13 -18.70 -48.20
C PHE A 24 43.79 -17.40 -47.73
N LEU A 25 43.51 -16.95 -46.51
CA LEU A 25 44.06 -15.69 -46.00
C LEU A 25 45.56 -15.82 -45.73
N GLU A 26 46.01 -16.97 -45.24
CA GLU A 26 47.41 -17.28 -45.01
C GLU A 26 48.23 -17.42 -46.30
N ALA A 27 47.60 -17.61 -47.47
CA ALA A 27 48.29 -17.52 -48.76
C ALA A 27 48.81 -16.09 -49.05
N TYR A 28 48.13 -15.06 -48.52
CA TYR A 28 48.54 -13.66 -48.65
C TYR A 28 49.36 -13.19 -47.45
N THR A 29 48.99 -13.64 -46.25
CA THR A 29 49.56 -13.17 -44.98
C THR A 29 50.72 -14.03 -44.46
N GLY A 30 50.91 -15.23 -44.99
CA GLY A 30 51.89 -16.21 -44.52
C GLY A 30 51.25 -17.25 -43.59
N LYS A 31 51.80 -18.47 -43.59
CA LYS A 31 51.26 -19.61 -42.81
C LYS A 31 51.36 -19.36 -41.30
N GLY A 32 50.29 -19.64 -40.56
CA GLY A 32 50.20 -19.43 -39.10
C GLY A 32 49.87 -18.00 -38.66
N THR A 33 49.49 -17.11 -39.58
CA THR A 33 49.14 -15.72 -39.25
C THR A 33 47.67 -15.52 -38.88
N VAL A 34 46.79 -16.49 -39.16
CA VAL A 34 45.38 -16.46 -38.76
C VAL A 34 45.20 -17.23 -37.46
N HIS A 35 44.78 -16.52 -36.41
CA HIS A 35 44.60 -17.08 -35.07
C HIS A 35 43.25 -17.79 -34.88
N ALA A 36 42.15 -17.20 -35.40
CA ALA A 36 40.82 -17.79 -35.28
C ALA A 36 39.89 -17.34 -36.42
N VAL A 37 39.03 -18.24 -36.89
CA VAL A 37 38.01 -17.96 -37.91
C VAL A 37 36.66 -18.48 -37.44
N LYS A 38 35.62 -17.65 -37.55
CA LYS A 38 34.23 -18.05 -37.31
C LYS A 38 33.35 -17.71 -38.50
N LEU A 39 32.68 -18.73 -39.03
CA LEU A 39 31.77 -18.60 -40.17
C LEU A 39 30.33 -18.39 -39.71
N PHE A 40 29.61 -17.51 -40.42
CA PHE A 40 28.20 -17.24 -40.18
C PHE A 40 27.40 -17.53 -41.45
N PRO A 41 26.64 -18.64 -41.49
CA PRO A 41 25.82 -18.96 -42.64
C PRO A 41 24.64 -17.97 -42.76
N PRO A 42 24.13 -17.75 -43.99
CA PRO A 42 23.00 -16.85 -44.22
C PRO A 42 21.72 -17.37 -43.58
N LYS A 43 20.96 -16.51 -42.90
CA LYS A 43 19.71 -16.90 -42.22
C LYS A 43 18.58 -17.32 -43.19
N ASP A 44 18.62 -16.82 -44.43
CA ASP A 44 17.46 -16.87 -45.35
C ASP A 44 17.77 -17.49 -46.72
N GLY A 45 18.83 -18.30 -46.87
CA GLY A 45 19.15 -19.09 -48.08
C GLY A 45 19.55 -18.31 -49.35
N LYS A 46 19.31 -17.00 -49.42
CA LYS A 46 19.69 -16.12 -50.56
C LYS A 46 20.87 -15.18 -50.27
N SER A 47 21.29 -15.02 -49.01
CA SER A 47 22.37 -14.12 -48.61
C SER A 47 23.74 -14.79 -48.71
N ARG A 48 24.82 -14.01 -48.91
CA ARG A 48 26.20 -14.53 -48.94
C ARG A 48 26.71 -14.78 -47.52
N THR A 49 27.55 -15.80 -47.36
CA THR A 49 28.19 -16.15 -46.08
C THR A 49 29.23 -15.08 -45.73
N PHE A 50 29.37 -14.77 -44.44
CA PHE A 50 30.45 -13.90 -43.97
C PHE A 50 31.24 -14.58 -42.86
N ALA A 51 32.52 -14.20 -42.73
CA ALA A 51 33.45 -14.71 -41.76
C ALA A 51 33.93 -13.58 -40.85
N ILE A 52 34.18 -13.87 -39.58
CA ILE A 52 34.96 -13.00 -38.71
C ILE A 52 36.31 -13.70 -38.50
N VAL A 53 37.40 -12.97 -38.71
CA VAL A 53 38.77 -13.51 -38.68
C VAL A 53 39.63 -12.68 -37.75
N ARG A 54 40.37 -13.35 -36.86
CA ARG A 54 41.37 -12.75 -35.97
C ARG A 54 42.75 -13.20 -36.43
N PHE A 55 43.64 -12.24 -36.64
CA PHE A 55 45.04 -12.47 -37.00
C PHE A 55 45.91 -12.50 -35.74
N THR A 56 47.14 -13.00 -35.87
CA THR A 56 48.12 -12.96 -34.78
C THR A 56 48.63 -11.55 -34.50
N HIS A 57 48.71 -10.70 -35.53
CA HIS A 57 49.18 -9.31 -35.46
C HIS A 57 48.29 -8.38 -36.30
N ALA A 58 48.24 -7.09 -35.92
CA ALA A 58 47.37 -6.10 -36.56
C ALA A 58 47.75 -5.77 -38.01
N GLU A 59 49.04 -5.87 -38.36
CA GLU A 59 49.56 -5.60 -39.70
C GLU A 59 48.94 -6.54 -40.76
N PHE A 60 48.67 -7.80 -40.41
CA PHE A 60 48.04 -8.77 -41.33
C PHE A 60 46.56 -8.45 -41.57
N ALA A 61 45.86 -7.98 -40.54
CA ALA A 61 44.49 -7.50 -40.66
C ALA A 61 44.42 -6.28 -41.58
N ASP A 62 45.35 -5.33 -41.41
CA ASP A 62 45.45 -4.13 -42.25
C ASP A 62 45.81 -4.47 -43.70
N MET A 63 46.70 -5.45 -43.92
CA MET A 63 47.05 -5.91 -45.27
C MET A 63 45.87 -6.52 -46.01
N ILE A 64 45.08 -7.39 -45.35
CA ILE A 64 43.89 -7.99 -45.97
C ILE A 64 42.82 -6.94 -46.26
N ILE A 65 42.66 -5.92 -45.40
CA ILE A 65 41.75 -4.80 -45.66
C ILE A 65 42.22 -4.00 -46.88
N ALA A 66 43.50 -3.68 -46.97
CA ALA A 66 44.04 -2.96 -48.14
C ALA A 66 43.83 -3.74 -49.45
N LEU A 67 44.04 -5.06 -49.44
CA LEU A 67 43.79 -5.93 -50.60
C LEU A 67 42.31 -5.98 -51.00
N ALA A 68 41.39 -5.95 -50.03
CA ALA A 68 39.95 -5.91 -50.29
C ALA A 68 39.50 -4.53 -50.81
N ASP A 69 40.02 -3.44 -50.26
CA ASP A 69 39.69 -2.07 -50.68
C ASP A 69 40.19 -1.77 -52.10
N HIS A 70 41.30 -2.38 -52.53
CA HIS A 70 41.79 -2.33 -53.90
C HIS A 70 41.16 -3.38 -54.84
N LEU A 71 40.06 -4.04 -54.43
CA LEU A 71 39.34 -5.08 -55.20
C LEU A 71 40.24 -6.23 -55.68
N SER A 72 41.33 -6.50 -54.96
CA SER A 72 42.35 -7.49 -55.30
C SER A 72 42.17 -8.81 -54.53
N LEU A 73 41.27 -8.84 -53.55
CA LEU A 73 41.01 -10.02 -52.70
C LEU A 73 39.83 -10.83 -53.24
N TRP A 74 40.12 -11.89 -54.00
CA TRP A 74 39.14 -12.77 -54.63
C TRP A 74 39.17 -14.17 -54.04
N TYR A 75 38.00 -14.72 -53.75
CA TYR A 75 37.83 -16.11 -53.35
C TYR A 75 36.95 -16.82 -54.39
N ASN A 76 37.57 -17.71 -55.16
CA ASN A 76 37.02 -18.26 -56.40
C ASN A 76 36.55 -17.12 -57.35
N GLU A 77 35.27 -17.10 -57.76
CA GLU A 77 34.71 -16.06 -58.64
C GLU A 77 34.05 -14.90 -57.88
N SER A 78 34.24 -14.80 -56.55
CA SER A 78 33.65 -13.73 -55.73
C SER A 78 34.71 -12.82 -55.13
N TYR A 79 34.59 -11.51 -55.39
CA TYR A 79 35.36 -10.50 -54.67
C TYR A 79 34.89 -10.40 -53.21
N LEU A 80 35.83 -10.20 -52.30
CA LEU A 80 35.56 -10.11 -50.86
C LEU A 80 35.69 -8.67 -50.37
N ILE A 81 34.88 -8.31 -49.38
CA ILE A 81 34.92 -7.02 -48.69
C ILE A 81 35.37 -7.24 -47.25
N ALA A 82 36.38 -6.51 -46.80
CA ALA A 82 36.92 -6.59 -45.44
C ALA A 82 36.58 -5.33 -44.63
N LYS A 83 36.23 -5.47 -43.34
CA LYS A 83 36.03 -4.34 -42.41
C LYS A 83 36.58 -4.65 -41.02
N LYS A 84 37.18 -3.67 -40.32
CA LYS A 84 37.63 -3.87 -38.92
C LYS A 84 36.46 -4.16 -37.98
N SER A 85 36.64 -5.14 -37.08
CA SER A 85 35.68 -5.48 -36.03
C SER A 85 35.96 -4.73 -34.72
N LYS A 86 34.90 -4.26 -34.03
CA LYS A 86 34.99 -3.81 -32.62
C LYS A 86 34.66 -4.90 -31.60
N PHE A 87 34.28 -6.09 -32.06
CA PHE A 87 33.89 -7.23 -31.21
C PHE A 87 34.81 -8.42 -31.51
N ASP A 88 35.32 -9.05 -30.45
CA ASP A 88 36.28 -10.15 -30.55
C ASP A 88 35.59 -11.52 -30.67
N ILE A 89 36.22 -12.45 -31.39
CA ILE A 89 35.63 -13.77 -31.72
C ILE A 89 35.64 -14.71 -30.50
N ILE A 90 36.55 -14.47 -29.57
CA ILE A 90 36.75 -15.27 -28.36
C ILE A 90 36.22 -14.43 -27.18
N PRO A 91 35.18 -14.86 -26.45
CA PRO A 91 34.87 -14.25 -25.16
C PRO A 91 36.11 -14.35 -24.27
N ASP A 92 36.44 -13.32 -23.48
CA ASP A 92 37.56 -13.24 -22.52
C ASP A 92 37.64 -14.38 -21.47
N SER A 93 36.91 -15.49 -21.63
CA SER A 93 36.69 -16.53 -20.64
C SER A 93 37.54 -17.80 -20.78
N GLU A 94 38.49 -17.92 -21.72
CA GLU A 94 39.29 -19.17 -21.88
C GLU A 94 40.82 -19.00 -21.91
N ILE A 95 41.35 -17.81 -21.61
CA ILE A 95 42.78 -17.66 -21.26
C ILE A 95 42.89 -17.78 -19.73
N PHE A 96 43.65 -18.76 -19.26
CA PHE A 96 43.86 -19.00 -17.83
C PHE A 96 45.31 -18.67 -17.47
N GLU A 97 45.51 -17.84 -16.46
CA GLU A 97 46.85 -17.44 -15.99
C GLU A 97 47.48 -18.53 -15.12
N HIS A 98 46.66 -19.29 -14.39
CA HIS A 98 47.14 -20.29 -13.45
C HIS A 98 46.16 -21.47 -13.35
N CYS A 99 46.70 -22.67 -13.12
CA CYS A 99 45.92 -23.90 -13.03
C CYS A 99 46.40 -24.75 -11.85
N MET A 100 45.47 -25.29 -11.08
CA MET A 100 45.74 -26.22 -9.98
C MET A 100 44.96 -27.50 -10.21
N GLU A 101 45.66 -28.62 -10.19
CA GLU A 101 45.06 -29.95 -10.36
C GLU A 101 44.94 -30.67 -9.03
N ARG A 102 44.00 -31.60 -8.94
CA ARG A 102 43.80 -32.50 -7.79
C ARG A 102 43.51 -31.76 -6.48
N VAL A 103 42.80 -30.64 -6.56
CA VAL A 103 42.35 -29.85 -5.40
C VAL A 103 41.10 -30.49 -4.82
N ARG A 104 40.96 -30.50 -3.48
CA ARG A 104 39.67 -30.83 -2.85
C ARG A 104 38.89 -29.56 -2.59
N LEU A 105 37.70 -29.49 -3.18
CA LEU A 105 36.77 -28.37 -3.11
C LEU A 105 35.74 -28.63 -2.02
N HIS A 106 35.62 -27.71 -1.07
CA HIS A 106 34.62 -27.70 -0.01
C HIS A 106 33.69 -26.50 -0.21
N LEU A 107 32.40 -26.77 -0.35
CA LEU A 107 31.35 -25.75 -0.41
C LEU A 107 30.63 -25.70 0.93
N GLY A 108 30.48 -24.50 1.50
CA GLY A 108 29.75 -24.33 2.73
C GLY A 108 29.89 -22.95 3.34
N CYS A 109 29.95 -22.87 4.67
CA CYS A 109 29.88 -21.62 5.41
C CYS A 109 31.01 -21.53 6.43
N LYS A 110 31.69 -20.38 6.48
CA LYS A 110 32.62 -20.06 7.57
C LYS A 110 31.79 -19.85 8.85
N ILE A 111 31.97 -20.69 9.87
CA ILE A 111 31.25 -20.59 11.14
C ILE A 111 31.97 -19.60 12.07
N SER A 112 33.30 -19.67 12.12
CA SER A 112 34.15 -18.79 12.92
C SER A 112 35.48 -18.54 12.22
N GLU A 113 36.40 -17.79 12.84
CA GLU A 113 37.74 -17.60 12.25
C GLU A 113 38.53 -18.91 12.08
N GLU A 114 38.22 -19.94 12.88
CA GLU A 114 38.95 -21.21 12.93
C GLU A 114 38.12 -22.40 12.42
N GLN A 115 36.85 -22.21 12.06
CA GLN A 115 35.94 -23.29 11.68
C GLN A 115 35.18 -23.03 10.38
N PHE A 116 35.10 -24.06 9.55
CA PHE A 116 34.33 -24.05 8.30
C PHE A 116 33.41 -25.27 8.21
N SER A 117 32.11 -25.02 8.05
CA SER A 117 31.10 -26.06 7.84
C SER A 117 31.10 -26.49 6.38
N VAL A 118 31.31 -27.77 6.12
CA VAL A 118 31.27 -28.38 4.80
C VAL A 118 29.86 -28.91 4.54
N LEU A 119 29.13 -28.25 3.65
CA LEU A 119 27.83 -28.70 3.15
C LEU A 119 27.98 -29.75 2.04
N TRP A 120 29.00 -29.58 1.21
CA TRP A 120 29.33 -30.49 0.11
C TRP A 120 30.83 -30.45 -0.18
N GLU A 121 31.41 -31.60 -0.52
CA GLU A 121 32.83 -31.71 -0.87
C GLU A 121 33.04 -32.55 -2.13
N ARG A 122 34.12 -32.24 -2.86
CA ARG A 122 34.58 -33.04 -4.00
C ARG A 122 36.09 -33.04 -4.10
N SER A 123 36.66 -34.23 -4.28
CA SER A 123 38.08 -34.40 -4.57
C SER A 123 38.33 -34.37 -6.09
N ASP A 124 39.59 -34.22 -6.48
CA ASP A 124 40.04 -34.20 -7.89
C ASP A 124 39.43 -33.08 -8.74
N VAL A 125 39.25 -31.90 -8.14
CA VAL A 125 38.76 -30.71 -8.84
C VAL A 125 39.93 -30.00 -9.53
N LEU A 126 39.74 -29.66 -10.80
CA LEU A 126 40.64 -28.82 -11.58
C LEU A 126 40.23 -27.36 -11.42
N VAL A 127 41.11 -26.54 -10.85
CA VAL A 127 40.85 -25.11 -10.63
C VAL A 127 41.65 -24.29 -11.62
N LYS A 128 40.99 -23.42 -12.38
CA LYS A 128 41.63 -22.52 -13.32
C LYS A 128 41.28 -21.08 -13.00
N PHE A 129 42.30 -20.22 -12.97
CA PHE A 129 42.13 -18.79 -12.74
C PHE A 129 42.17 -18.04 -14.07
N GLY A 130 41.12 -17.29 -14.37
CA GLY A 130 41.06 -16.44 -15.56
C GLY A 130 41.98 -15.22 -15.43
N VAL A 131 42.23 -14.55 -16.56
CA VAL A 131 43.12 -13.37 -16.66
C VAL A 131 42.78 -12.29 -15.63
N GLY A 132 43.79 -11.80 -14.90
CA GLY A 132 43.68 -10.84 -13.81
C GLY A 132 42.94 -11.34 -12.58
N LEU A 133 42.85 -12.68 -12.41
CA LEU A 133 42.10 -13.37 -11.35
C LEU A 133 40.61 -12.96 -11.23
N LYS A 134 40.03 -12.37 -12.29
CA LYS A 134 38.65 -11.87 -12.29
C LYS A 134 37.61 -12.98 -12.17
N ASN A 135 37.93 -14.18 -12.65
CA ASN A 135 37.05 -15.35 -12.60
C ASN A 135 37.86 -16.56 -12.15
N ILE A 136 37.25 -17.41 -11.33
CA ILE A 136 37.81 -18.68 -10.87
C ILE A 136 36.87 -19.78 -11.32
N TYR A 137 37.41 -20.78 -12.00
CA TYR A 137 36.66 -21.87 -12.59
C TYR A 137 37.03 -23.18 -11.93
N PHE A 138 36.03 -23.98 -11.54
CA PHE A 138 36.19 -25.30 -10.96
C PHE A 138 35.58 -26.31 -11.89
N PHE A 139 36.38 -27.25 -12.37
CA PHE A 139 35.95 -28.34 -13.25
C PHE A 139 36.00 -29.65 -12.49
N PHE A 140 34.90 -30.38 -12.50
CA PHE A 140 34.80 -31.68 -11.85
C PHE A 140 33.70 -32.51 -12.49
N SER A 141 33.84 -33.83 -12.42
CA SER A 141 32.80 -34.76 -12.88
C SER A 141 32.00 -35.28 -11.68
N TYR A 142 30.68 -35.37 -11.81
CA TYR A 142 29.77 -35.91 -10.79
C TYR A 142 28.63 -36.66 -11.46
N ALA A 143 28.31 -37.85 -10.95
CA ALA A 143 27.30 -38.75 -11.53
C ALA A 143 27.47 -38.93 -13.06
N SER A 144 28.72 -39.12 -13.52
CA SER A 144 29.10 -39.29 -14.93
C SER A 144 28.83 -38.10 -15.86
N VAL A 145 28.68 -36.89 -15.31
CA VAL A 145 28.52 -35.63 -16.04
C VAL A 145 29.62 -34.64 -15.64
N ASP A 146 30.20 -33.95 -16.61
CA ASP A 146 31.18 -32.89 -16.37
C ASP A 146 30.49 -31.57 -16.03
N TYR A 147 30.91 -30.96 -14.93
CA TYR A 147 30.43 -29.66 -14.45
C TYR A 147 31.56 -28.63 -14.43
N LYS A 148 31.17 -27.37 -14.66
CA LYS A 148 32.01 -26.18 -14.53
C LYS A 148 31.30 -25.20 -13.61
N LEU A 149 31.89 -24.93 -12.45
CA LEU A 149 31.48 -23.88 -11.54
C LEU A 149 32.31 -22.63 -11.84
N LYS A 150 31.68 -21.47 -11.98
CA LYS A 150 32.36 -20.19 -12.16
C LYS A 150 32.04 -19.27 -10.99
N ILE A 151 33.10 -18.76 -10.37
CA ILE A 151 33.04 -17.75 -9.31
C ILE A 151 33.67 -16.47 -9.85
N THR A 152 33.00 -15.34 -9.63
CA THR A 152 33.50 -14.01 -10.02
C THR A 152 33.67 -13.22 -8.73
N PRO A 153 34.86 -13.15 -8.14
CA PRO A 153 35.08 -12.35 -6.94
C PRO A 153 34.78 -10.87 -7.22
N GLU A 154 33.92 -10.23 -6.43
CA GLU A 154 33.60 -8.82 -6.58
C GLU A 154 34.58 -7.94 -5.79
N LYS A 155 34.59 -6.62 -6.04
CA LYS A 155 35.37 -5.66 -5.24
C LYS A 155 34.86 -5.68 -3.80
N GLY A 156 35.59 -6.34 -2.89
CA GLY A 156 35.18 -6.54 -1.50
C GLY A 156 35.21 -7.99 -1.04
N SER A 157 35.30 -8.98 -1.96
CA SER A 157 35.44 -10.39 -1.60
C SER A 157 36.72 -10.62 -0.76
N GLN A 158 36.54 -11.17 0.44
CA GLN A 158 37.64 -11.54 1.34
C GLN A 158 38.18 -12.91 0.93
N ILE A 159 39.50 -12.99 0.72
CA ILE A 159 40.21 -14.23 0.40
C ILE A 159 41.24 -14.49 1.50
N GLU A 160 41.19 -15.65 2.12
CA GLU A 160 42.05 -16.02 3.24
C GLU A 160 42.85 -17.28 2.93
N LEU A 161 44.17 -17.23 3.09
CA LEU A 161 45.01 -18.42 3.08
C LEU A 161 45.32 -18.83 4.53
N ARG A 162 44.89 -20.03 4.91
CA ARG A 162 45.05 -20.61 6.24
C ARG A 162 46.14 -21.68 6.22
N ARG A 163 47.09 -21.60 7.15
CA ARG A 163 48.16 -22.58 7.36
C ARG A 163 48.06 -23.16 8.79
N PRO A 164 47.40 -24.31 8.99
CA PRO A 164 47.28 -24.92 10.31
C PRO A 164 48.64 -25.39 10.84
N HIS A 165 48.87 -25.17 12.14
CA HIS A 165 50.11 -25.57 12.81
C HIS A 165 50.31 -27.10 12.71
N GLY A 166 51.49 -27.53 12.26
CA GLY A 166 51.86 -28.94 12.19
C GLY A 166 51.24 -29.73 11.03
N GLN A 167 50.48 -29.10 10.13
CA GLN A 167 49.92 -29.74 8.94
C GLN A 167 50.58 -29.24 7.65
N LEU A 168 50.82 -30.14 6.70
CA LEU A 168 51.38 -29.80 5.38
C LEU A 168 50.33 -29.25 4.40
N THR A 169 49.04 -29.41 4.72
CA THR A 169 47.89 -28.96 3.92
C THR A 169 47.54 -27.51 4.20
N LYS A 170 47.33 -26.73 3.13
CA LYS A 170 46.91 -25.32 3.21
C LYS A 170 45.45 -25.21 2.81
N PHE A 171 44.72 -24.25 3.38
CA PHE A 171 43.32 -24.00 3.01
C PHE A 171 43.15 -22.60 2.43
N LEU A 172 42.66 -22.50 1.20
CA LEU A 172 42.30 -21.22 0.58
C LEU A 172 40.79 -21.01 0.66
N LEU A 173 40.39 -20.06 1.49
CA LEU A 173 38.99 -19.69 1.69
C LEU A 173 38.64 -18.46 0.84
N ILE A 174 37.54 -18.55 0.11
CA ILE A 174 37.02 -17.49 -0.77
C ILE A 174 35.59 -17.19 -0.34
N GLN A 175 35.34 -16.00 0.22
CA GLN A 175 34.00 -15.58 0.59
C GLN A 175 33.17 -15.24 -0.65
N LEU A 176 31.96 -15.78 -0.74
CA LEU A 176 31.02 -15.53 -1.83
C LEU A 176 30.09 -14.37 -1.47
N LEU A 177 29.97 -13.39 -2.38
CA LEU A 177 28.99 -12.30 -2.28
C LEU A 177 27.71 -12.58 -3.09
N GLY A 178 27.74 -13.62 -3.95
CA GLY A 178 26.60 -14.11 -4.72
C GLY A 178 26.77 -15.58 -5.09
N ALA A 179 25.69 -16.22 -5.54
CA ALA A 179 25.70 -17.64 -5.88
C ALA A 179 26.63 -17.94 -7.08
N PRO A 180 27.48 -18.97 -7.00
CA PRO A 180 28.33 -19.38 -8.12
C PRO A 180 27.52 -19.78 -9.37
N GLN A 181 28.02 -19.44 -10.56
CA GLN A 181 27.38 -19.83 -11.81
C GLN A 181 27.73 -21.27 -12.16
N LEU A 182 26.73 -22.14 -12.31
CA LEU A 182 26.93 -23.55 -12.65
C LEU A 182 26.63 -23.86 -14.11
N PHE A 183 27.54 -24.60 -14.75
CA PHE A 183 27.41 -25.09 -16.11
C PHE A 183 27.59 -26.61 -16.17
N LYS A 184 26.82 -27.25 -17.04
CA LYS A 184 26.88 -28.68 -17.36
C LYS A 184 27.41 -28.85 -18.78
N LYS A 185 28.25 -29.86 -19.02
CA LYS A 185 28.72 -30.20 -20.37
C LYS A 185 27.70 -31.10 -21.06
N ALA A 186 27.09 -30.61 -22.13
CA ALA A 186 26.13 -31.35 -22.97
C ALA A 186 26.62 -31.31 -24.43
N SER A 187 26.75 -32.47 -25.07
CA SER A 187 27.18 -32.60 -26.48
C SER A 187 28.47 -31.82 -26.82
N GLY A 188 29.43 -31.80 -25.89
CA GLY A 188 30.72 -31.09 -26.06
C GLY A 188 30.69 -29.60 -25.74
N GLN A 189 29.53 -29.00 -25.44
CA GLN A 189 29.39 -27.58 -25.09
C GLN A 189 28.94 -27.37 -23.63
N TRP A 190 29.38 -26.26 -23.02
CA TRP A 190 28.94 -25.87 -21.68
C TRP A 190 27.60 -25.13 -21.74
N VAL A 191 26.56 -25.71 -21.14
CA VAL A 191 25.21 -25.13 -21.03
C VAL A 191 24.94 -24.78 -19.57
N GLN A 192 24.37 -23.61 -19.31
CA GLN A 192 23.98 -23.20 -17.96
C GLN A 192 22.70 -23.95 -17.55
N GLY A 193 22.71 -24.72 -16.45
CA GLY A 193 21.58 -25.57 -16.08
C GLY A 193 21.70 -26.22 -14.69
N VAL A 194 20.55 -26.53 -14.08
CA VAL A 194 20.34 -26.80 -12.63
C VAL A 194 20.17 -28.28 -12.26
N ASP A 195 20.47 -29.22 -13.17
CA ASP A 195 20.32 -30.67 -12.91
C ASP A 195 21.26 -31.21 -11.82
N PHE A 196 22.16 -30.38 -11.29
CA PHE A 196 23.06 -30.72 -10.21
C PHE A 196 22.37 -30.49 -8.85
N THR A 197 21.82 -31.55 -8.27
CA THR A 197 21.31 -31.54 -6.89
C THR A 197 22.47 -31.78 -5.93
N PRO A 198 23.05 -30.71 -5.40
CA PRO A 198 22.69 -30.32 -4.04
C PRO A 198 22.30 -28.83 -3.94
N CYS A 199 21.19 -28.56 -3.26
CA CYS A 199 20.77 -27.24 -2.76
C CYS A 199 21.88 -26.45 -2.03
N CYS A 200 22.98 -27.13 -1.66
CA CYS A 200 24.15 -26.60 -0.99
C CYS A 200 24.90 -25.50 -1.77
N ILE A 201 24.92 -25.50 -3.12
CA ILE A 201 25.65 -24.45 -3.88
C ILE A 201 25.04 -23.06 -3.62
N GLY A 202 23.71 -22.96 -3.65
CA GLY A 202 23.00 -21.70 -3.35
C GLY A 202 23.04 -21.32 -1.86
N GLN A 203 23.34 -22.27 -0.98
CA GLN A 203 23.42 -22.11 0.48
C GLN A 203 24.85 -21.83 0.98
N SER A 204 25.87 -21.96 0.12
CA SER A 204 27.26 -21.76 0.51
C SER A 204 27.60 -20.28 0.50
N SER A 205 27.96 -19.74 1.66
CA SER A 205 28.47 -18.36 1.76
C SER A 205 29.97 -18.25 1.44
N ALA A 206 30.69 -19.38 1.38
CA ALA A 206 32.11 -19.41 1.07
C ALA A 206 32.53 -20.74 0.39
N VAL A 207 33.68 -20.69 -0.29
CA VAL A 207 34.34 -21.84 -0.90
C VAL A 207 35.70 -22.03 -0.26
N CYS A 208 35.99 -23.23 0.22
CA CYS A 208 37.28 -23.59 0.82
C CYS A 208 37.99 -24.62 -0.07
N LEU A 209 39.23 -24.34 -0.46
CA LEU A 209 40.10 -25.24 -1.21
C LEU A 209 41.13 -25.84 -0.28
N GLU A 210 41.10 -27.16 -0.13
CA GLU A 210 42.16 -27.91 0.53
C GLU A 210 43.26 -28.20 -0.49
N LEU A 211 44.43 -27.59 -0.26
CA LEU A 211 45.58 -27.59 -1.16
C LEU A 211 46.64 -28.54 -0.64
N LEU A 212 47.02 -29.49 -1.50
CA LEU A 212 48.13 -30.40 -1.24
C LEU A 212 49.47 -29.66 -1.32
N PRO A 213 50.56 -30.18 -0.71
CA PRO A 213 51.86 -29.49 -0.63
C PRO A 213 52.49 -29.13 -1.98
N ARG A 214 52.08 -29.84 -3.05
CA ARG A 214 52.58 -29.65 -4.44
C ARG A 214 51.78 -28.61 -5.24
N CYS A 215 50.69 -28.06 -4.69
CA CYS A 215 49.89 -27.05 -5.38
C CYS A 215 50.54 -25.67 -5.20
N GLU A 216 51.06 -25.10 -6.28
CA GLU A 216 51.49 -23.70 -6.30
C GLU A 216 50.27 -22.78 -6.41
N LEU A 217 50.23 -21.71 -5.61
CA LEU A 217 49.18 -20.68 -5.67
C LEU A 217 49.64 -19.52 -6.55
N PRO A 218 48.72 -18.87 -7.29
CA PRO A 218 49.05 -17.64 -8.01
C PRO A 218 49.33 -16.51 -7.01
N ASN A 219 49.90 -15.39 -7.47
CA ASN A 219 50.17 -14.24 -6.61
C ASN A 219 48.86 -13.50 -6.25
N LEU A 220 48.18 -14.01 -5.20
CA LEU A 220 46.90 -13.49 -4.72
C LEU A 220 47.03 -12.12 -4.04
N ARG A 221 48.19 -11.84 -3.43
CA ARG A 221 48.43 -10.65 -2.60
C ARG A 221 48.35 -9.34 -3.40
N ASN A 222 48.82 -9.36 -4.64
CA ASN A 222 48.82 -8.18 -5.52
C ASN A 222 47.49 -7.99 -6.27
N SER A 223 46.64 -9.01 -6.27
CA SER A 223 45.44 -9.07 -7.13
C SER A 223 44.14 -8.82 -6.37
N PHE A 224 44.13 -8.98 -5.03
CA PHE A 224 42.95 -8.80 -4.18
C PHE A 224 43.24 -7.84 -3.02
N ILE A 225 42.43 -6.79 -2.91
CA ILE A 225 42.57 -5.72 -1.89
C ILE A 225 42.37 -6.25 -0.46
N HIS A 226 41.59 -7.34 -0.29
CA HIS A 226 41.26 -7.95 1.01
C HIS A 226 41.82 -9.37 1.16
N TYR A 227 43.06 -9.60 0.72
CA TYR A 227 43.77 -10.86 0.95
C TYR A 227 44.42 -10.92 2.34
N LYS A 228 44.18 -11.99 3.10
CA LYS A 228 44.80 -12.22 4.43
C LYS A 228 45.45 -13.59 4.51
N GLU A 229 46.58 -13.67 5.22
CA GLU A 229 47.23 -14.93 5.58
C GLU A 229 47.15 -15.12 7.09
N HIS A 230 46.73 -16.30 7.54
CA HIS A 230 46.59 -16.63 8.95
C HIS A 230 47.28 -17.95 9.27
N GLU A 231 48.10 -17.95 10.31
CA GLU A 231 48.68 -19.15 10.92
C GLU A 231 47.93 -19.43 12.23
N GLY A 232 47.30 -20.60 12.34
CA GLY A 232 46.37 -20.91 13.44
C GLY A 232 45.57 -22.18 13.17
N PRO A 233 44.93 -22.78 14.18
CA PRO A 233 44.10 -23.97 13.98
C PRO A 233 42.95 -23.65 13.00
N PHE A 234 42.64 -24.62 12.12
CA PHE A 234 41.52 -24.51 11.18
C PHE A 234 40.88 -25.89 11.01
N VAL A 235 39.57 -25.99 11.28
CA VAL A 235 38.83 -27.25 11.31
C VAL A 235 37.71 -27.24 10.27
N LEU A 236 37.62 -28.32 9.49
CA LEU A 236 36.51 -28.61 8.58
C LEU A 236 35.51 -29.52 9.28
N GLU A 237 34.24 -29.10 9.40
CA GLU A 237 33.18 -29.88 10.07
C GLU A 237 32.04 -30.21 9.09
N ARG A 238 31.55 -31.46 9.07
CA ARG A 238 30.54 -31.91 8.10
C ARG A 238 29.12 -31.61 8.59
N ALA A 239 28.32 -30.90 7.80
CA ALA A 239 26.96 -30.52 8.18
C ALA A 239 26.01 -31.74 8.27
N ARG A 240 25.25 -31.86 9.38
CA ARG A 240 24.19 -32.88 9.55
C ARG A 240 22.96 -32.47 8.72
N LYS A 241 22.46 -33.36 7.84
CA LYS A 241 21.24 -33.13 7.03
C LYS A 241 20.00 -33.00 7.94
N GLN A 242 19.57 -31.78 8.24
CA GLN A 242 18.20 -31.48 8.68
C GLN A 242 17.50 -30.64 7.59
N LYS A 243 16.21 -30.93 7.34
CA LYS A 243 15.35 -30.14 6.44
C LYS A 243 15.37 -28.68 6.92
N LEU A 244 15.76 -27.78 6.02
CA LEU A 244 16.17 -26.42 6.29
C LEU A 244 14.95 -25.48 6.39
N GLU A 245 14.58 -25.12 7.61
CA GLU A 245 13.95 -23.83 7.90
C GLU A 245 15.13 -22.85 8.17
N ASN A 246 15.31 -21.83 7.35
CA ASN A 246 16.44 -20.89 7.46
C ASN A 246 16.25 -19.97 8.67
N PHE A 247 16.69 -20.40 9.86
CA PHE A 247 16.76 -19.54 11.05
C PHE A 247 18.17 -19.00 11.23
N GLU A 248 18.28 -17.71 11.54
CA GLU A 248 19.56 -17.05 11.79
C GLU A 248 20.13 -17.40 13.17
N HIS A 249 19.25 -17.74 14.12
CA HIS A 249 19.63 -18.10 15.48
C HIS A 249 18.51 -18.95 16.11
N ASN A 250 18.88 -19.92 16.96
CA ASN A 250 17.95 -20.77 17.68
C ASN A 250 18.36 -20.89 19.15
N MET A 251 17.39 -20.87 20.05
CA MET A 251 17.56 -21.09 21.48
C MET A 251 16.64 -22.24 21.90
N GLU A 252 17.15 -23.16 22.70
CA GLU A 252 16.41 -24.35 23.15
C GLU A 252 16.28 -24.34 24.67
N LEU A 253 15.29 -25.08 25.19
CA LEU A 253 15.03 -25.21 26.63
C LEU A 253 14.78 -23.85 27.31
N VAL A 254 14.14 -22.93 26.58
CA VAL A 254 13.73 -21.62 27.10
C VAL A 254 12.40 -21.79 27.81
N LYS A 255 12.21 -21.08 28.92
CA LYS A 255 10.91 -21.03 29.59
C LYS A 255 10.20 -19.75 29.22
N LEU A 256 8.96 -19.89 28.77
CA LEU A 256 8.13 -18.84 28.20
C LEU A 256 7.09 -18.40 29.23
N HIS A 257 7.07 -17.11 29.53
CA HIS A 257 6.07 -16.47 30.37
C HIS A 257 5.27 -15.46 29.55
N SER A 258 3.95 -15.61 29.51
CA SER A 258 3.04 -14.62 28.92
C SER A 258 2.41 -13.80 30.03
N GLY A 259 2.40 -12.48 29.88
CA GLY A 259 1.87 -11.60 30.92
C GLY A 259 1.94 -10.11 30.56
N PHE A 260 2.05 -9.27 31.57
CA PHE A 260 2.13 -7.83 31.41
C PHE A 260 2.98 -7.20 32.53
N LEU A 261 3.57 -6.05 32.23
CA LEU A 261 4.29 -5.27 33.23
C LEU A 261 3.31 -4.55 34.17
N THR A 262 3.62 -4.54 35.46
CA THR A 262 2.93 -3.74 36.48
C THR A 262 3.75 -2.54 36.95
N SER A 263 5.05 -2.54 36.64
CA SER A 263 5.99 -1.43 36.75
C SER A 263 7.18 -1.72 35.83
N GLU A 264 8.13 -0.79 35.69
CA GLU A 264 9.34 -1.01 34.87
C GLU A 264 10.18 -2.23 35.34
N GLU A 265 10.09 -2.59 36.63
CA GLU A 265 10.88 -3.68 37.23
C GLU A 265 10.09 -4.98 37.47
N ARG A 266 8.76 -4.98 37.27
CA ARG A 266 7.89 -6.09 37.67
C ARG A 266 7.02 -6.59 36.54
N PHE A 267 7.07 -7.90 36.31
CA PHE A 267 6.29 -8.60 35.31
C PHE A 267 5.33 -9.59 35.96
N SER A 268 4.04 -9.40 35.72
CA SER A 268 2.98 -10.28 36.21
C SER A 268 2.72 -11.39 35.20
N VAL A 269 2.99 -12.62 35.60
CA VAL A 269 2.90 -13.83 34.76
C VAL A 269 1.47 -14.38 34.81
N LEU A 270 0.81 -14.45 33.65
CA LEU A 270 -0.53 -15.05 33.52
C LEU A 270 -0.49 -16.52 33.09
N TRP A 271 0.52 -16.88 32.30
CA TRP A 271 0.68 -18.24 31.80
C TRP A 271 2.16 -18.54 31.58
N THR A 272 2.54 -19.80 31.76
CA THR A 272 3.92 -20.27 31.65
C THR A 272 3.98 -21.62 30.98
N THR A 273 4.97 -21.82 30.11
CA THR A 273 5.35 -23.14 29.60
C THR A 273 6.87 -23.27 29.56
N SER A 274 7.36 -24.50 29.71
CA SER A 274 8.79 -24.84 29.66
C SER A 274 9.13 -25.50 28.32
N ASP A 275 10.42 -25.78 28.09
CA ASP A 275 10.91 -26.52 26.93
C ASP A 275 10.54 -25.87 25.57
N VAL A 276 10.59 -24.54 25.52
CA VAL A 276 10.31 -23.76 24.30
C VAL A 276 11.56 -23.65 23.44
N SER A 277 11.40 -23.97 22.16
CA SER A 277 12.37 -23.68 21.09
C SER A 277 12.06 -22.31 20.49
N VAL A 278 12.98 -21.36 20.64
CA VAL A 278 12.88 -20.01 20.10
C VAL A 278 13.75 -19.89 18.87
N LYS A 279 13.14 -19.58 17.73
CA LYS A 279 13.84 -19.49 16.45
C LYS A 279 13.66 -18.11 15.83
N PHE A 280 14.77 -17.49 15.43
CA PHE A 280 14.77 -16.18 14.78
C PHE A 280 14.80 -16.36 13.26
N GLY A 281 13.76 -15.88 12.59
CA GLY A 281 13.67 -15.87 11.14
C GLY A 281 14.73 -14.98 10.48
N THR A 282 14.84 -15.08 9.15
CA THR A 282 15.81 -14.31 8.37
C THR A 282 15.63 -12.80 8.55
N ALA A 283 16.74 -12.07 8.69
CA ALA A 283 16.85 -10.66 9.03
C ALA A 283 16.08 -10.27 10.30
N PHE A 284 15.91 -11.21 11.24
CA PHE A 284 15.12 -11.03 12.47
C PHE A 284 13.67 -10.57 12.24
N LYS A 285 13.11 -10.82 11.05
CA LYS A 285 11.77 -10.35 10.71
C LYS A 285 10.67 -10.94 11.58
N ASN A 286 10.82 -12.21 11.96
CA ASN A 286 9.86 -12.96 12.77
C ASN A 286 10.60 -13.76 13.86
N ILE A 287 9.99 -13.88 15.02
CA ILE A 287 10.41 -14.75 16.13
C ILE A 287 9.37 -15.88 16.24
N TYR A 288 9.84 -17.12 16.22
CA TYR A 288 9.01 -18.31 16.32
C TYR A 288 9.23 -18.97 17.68
N LEU A 289 8.16 -19.21 18.44
CA LEU A 289 8.19 -19.96 19.70
C LEU A 289 7.47 -21.29 19.48
N LEU A 290 8.20 -22.40 19.55
CA LEU A 290 7.65 -23.75 19.35
C LEU A 290 7.68 -24.52 20.66
N PHE A 291 6.56 -25.15 21.03
CA PHE A 291 6.43 -25.93 22.26
C PHE A 291 5.26 -26.91 22.16
N SER A 292 5.17 -27.83 23.11
CA SER A 292 4.02 -28.75 23.25
C SER A 292 3.21 -28.38 24.49
N PHE A 293 1.88 -28.44 24.37
CA PHE A 293 0.94 -28.20 25.47
C PHE A 293 -0.27 -29.12 25.29
N ASP A 294 -0.67 -29.84 26.33
CA ASP A 294 -1.75 -30.85 26.31
C ASP A 294 -1.65 -31.85 25.13
N ASP A 295 -0.46 -32.43 24.93
CA ASP A 295 -0.13 -33.37 23.84
C ASP A 295 -0.28 -32.81 22.41
N VAL A 296 -0.42 -31.49 22.26
CA VAL A 296 -0.48 -30.80 20.97
C VAL A 296 0.72 -29.88 20.79
N GLU A 297 1.31 -29.88 19.59
CA GLU A 297 2.40 -28.96 19.25
C GLU A 297 1.85 -27.61 18.77
N TYR A 298 2.36 -26.54 19.36
CA TYR A 298 2.00 -25.15 19.05
C TYR A 298 3.20 -24.37 18.51
N LYS A 299 2.89 -23.36 17.69
CA LYS A 299 3.84 -22.37 17.18
C LYS A 299 3.23 -20.99 17.34
N LEU A 300 3.92 -20.12 18.09
CA LEU A 300 3.64 -18.70 18.15
C LEU A 300 4.59 -17.97 17.20
N GLU A 301 4.07 -17.07 16.38
CA GLU A 301 4.84 -16.26 15.45
C GLU A 301 4.66 -14.78 15.78
N ILE A 302 5.75 -14.13 16.16
CA ILE A 302 5.82 -12.71 16.52
C ILE A 302 6.57 -11.98 15.41
N SER A 303 5.90 -11.08 14.70
CA SER A 303 6.57 -10.20 13.75
C SER A 303 7.37 -9.13 14.47
N SER A 304 8.56 -8.79 13.96
CA SER A 304 9.37 -7.66 14.43
C SER A 304 8.58 -6.34 14.44
N GLU A 305 7.63 -6.18 13.53
CA GLU A 305 6.75 -5.00 13.44
C GLU A 305 5.67 -4.97 14.55
N SER A 306 5.43 -6.10 15.22
CA SER A 306 4.51 -6.21 16.36
C SER A 306 5.23 -6.03 17.71
N ILE A 307 6.54 -5.78 17.71
CA ILE A 307 7.36 -5.59 18.90
C ILE A 307 7.53 -4.10 19.14
N SER A 308 7.11 -3.60 20.31
CA SER A 308 7.35 -2.20 20.70
C SER A 308 8.75 -2.00 21.24
N GLN A 309 9.24 -2.96 22.03
CA GLN A 309 10.52 -2.86 22.71
C GLN A 309 11.03 -4.26 23.08
N ILE A 310 12.36 -4.42 23.08
CA ILE A 310 13.03 -5.60 23.63
C ILE A 310 13.95 -5.17 24.76
N GLU A 311 13.84 -5.82 25.91
CA GLU A 311 14.68 -5.56 27.08
C GLU A 311 15.35 -6.84 27.56
N LEU A 312 16.68 -6.82 27.64
CA LEU A 312 17.44 -7.86 28.31
C LEU A 312 17.69 -7.45 29.76
N ASN A 313 17.05 -8.15 30.69
CA ASN A 313 17.22 -7.98 32.12
C ASN A 313 18.24 -9.00 32.64
N HIS A 314 19.38 -8.51 33.16
CA HIS A 314 20.47 -9.32 33.69
C HIS A 314 20.94 -8.81 35.06
N PRO A 315 20.23 -9.16 36.15
CA PRO A 315 20.58 -8.72 37.50
C PRO A 315 22.02 -9.12 37.84
N ARG A 316 22.83 -8.17 38.34
CA ARG A 316 24.28 -8.36 38.56
C ARG A 316 24.61 -9.68 39.28
N GLY A 317 25.20 -10.62 38.55
CA GLY A 317 25.71 -11.89 39.08
C GLY A 317 24.65 -12.95 39.39
N GLN A 318 23.39 -12.77 39.00
CA GLN A 318 22.32 -13.75 39.23
C GLN A 318 21.82 -14.35 37.92
N PHE A 319 21.62 -15.67 37.94
CA PHE A 319 20.81 -16.40 36.95
C PHE A 319 19.44 -16.69 37.55
N PRO A 320 18.38 -16.77 36.72
CA PRO A 320 18.37 -16.71 35.25
C PRO A 320 18.38 -15.28 34.66
N LYS A 321 18.70 -15.14 33.36
CA LYS A 321 18.52 -13.89 32.59
C LYS A 321 17.12 -13.87 31.98
N PHE A 322 16.54 -12.68 31.81
CA PHE A 322 15.20 -12.54 31.23
C PHE A 322 15.23 -11.66 29.99
N LEU A 323 14.70 -12.17 28.88
CA LEU A 323 14.46 -11.39 27.67
C LEU A 323 12.98 -11.03 27.59
N LEU A 324 12.67 -9.77 27.86
CA LEU A 324 11.32 -9.22 27.79
C LEU A 324 11.06 -8.65 26.40
N ILE A 325 9.98 -9.10 25.77
CA ILE A 325 9.51 -8.63 24.47
C ILE A 325 8.14 -7.99 24.70
N GLN A 326 8.09 -6.66 24.63
CA GLN A 326 6.83 -5.91 24.72
C GLN A 326 6.16 -5.89 23.34
N LEU A 327 4.85 -6.13 23.32
CA LEU A 327 4.10 -6.37 22.09
C LEU A 327 3.06 -5.26 21.84
N LEU A 328 3.00 -4.79 20.60
CA LEU A 328 1.94 -3.89 20.09
C LEU A 328 0.67 -4.67 19.69
N GLY A 329 0.80 -5.95 19.35
CA GLY A 329 -0.28 -6.86 18.94
C GLY A 329 -0.06 -8.26 19.49
N ALA A 330 -1.02 -9.18 19.33
CA ALA A 330 -0.84 -10.55 19.84
C ALA A 330 0.05 -11.39 18.90
N PRO A 331 0.68 -12.46 19.39
CA PRO A 331 1.36 -13.43 18.52
C PRO A 331 0.36 -14.18 17.64
N LEU A 332 0.75 -14.51 16.41
CA LEU A 332 -0.01 -15.43 15.56
C LEU A 332 0.09 -16.85 16.13
N ILE A 333 -1.05 -17.47 16.43
CA ILE A 333 -1.11 -18.81 17.03
C ILE A 333 -1.39 -19.86 15.95
N PHE A 334 -0.60 -20.94 15.98
CA PHE A 334 -0.79 -22.13 15.15
C PHE A 334 -0.73 -23.38 16.02
N LYS A 335 -1.57 -24.37 15.69
CA LYS A 335 -1.51 -25.73 16.23
C LYS A 335 -1.18 -26.73 15.13
N LYS A 336 -0.57 -27.86 15.48
CA LYS A 336 -0.44 -28.98 14.55
C LYS A 336 -1.72 -29.81 14.52
N ASP A 337 -2.22 -30.07 13.31
CA ASP A 337 -3.35 -30.98 13.10
C ASP A 337 -2.92 -32.46 13.13
N SER A 338 -3.90 -33.36 13.04
CA SER A 338 -3.67 -34.82 12.96
C SER A 338 -2.84 -35.27 11.75
N GLN A 339 -2.66 -34.40 10.76
CA GLN A 339 -1.82 -34.62 9.57
C GLN A 339 -0.44 -33.96 9.70
N ASN A 340 -0.07 -33.50 10.91
CA ASN A 340 1.21 -32.85 11.22
C ASN A 340 1.44 -31.54 10.43
N ARG A 341 0.37 -30.80 10.14
CA ARG A 341 0.40 -29.49 9.45
C ARG A 341 0.04 -28.36 10.41
N TRP A 342 0.67 -27.21 10.22
CA TRP A 342 0.34 -26.01 10.97
C TRP A 342 -0.99 -25.41 10.50
N VAL A 343 -1.94 -25.30 11.42
CA VAL A 343 -3.26 -24.71 11.22
C VAL A 343 -3.41 -23.53 12.17
N ARG A 344 -4.04 -22.45 11.73
CA ARG A 344 -4.29 -21.27 12.57
C ARG A 344 -5.23 -21.61 13.72
N GLU A 345 -4.96 -21.03 14.89
CA GLU A 345 -5.74 -21.24 16.10
C GLU A 345 -5.95 -19.91 16.84
N VAL A 346 -6.90 -19.90 17.77
CA VAL A 346 -7.14 -18.83 18.73
C VAL A 346 -6.36 -19.06 20.03
N ASP A 347 -6.60 -18.26 21.05
CA ASP A 347 -5.97 -18.46 22.36
C ASP A 347 -6.44 -19.77 23.01
N PHE A 348 -5.53 -20.74 23.08
CA PHE A 348 -5.75 -22.06 23.68
C PHE A 348 -5.53 -22.08 25.19
N THR A 349 -5.02 -21.00 25.79
CA THR A 349 -4.69 -20.97 27.21
C THR A 349 -5.94 -20.79 28.07
N PRO A 350 -5.95 -21.33 29.30
CA PRO A 350 -7.07 -21.13 30.22
C PRO A 350 -7.39 -19.64 30.40
N SER A 351 -8.66 -19.26 30.28
CA SER A 351 -9.11 -17.86 30.39
C SER A 351 -8.45 -16.88 29.41
N CYS A 352 -7.93 -17.36 28.27
CA CYS A 352 -7.29 -16.56 27.23
C CYS A 352 -6.15 -15.65 27.77
N CYS A 353 -5.21 -16.24 28.51
CA CYS A 353 -4.07 -15.53 29.09
C CYS A 353 -3.18 -14.84 28.05
N ILE A 354 -2.98 -15.43 26.86
CA ILE A 354 -2.17 -14.82 25.79
C ILE A 354 -2.87 -13.55 25.27
N GLY A 355 -4.19 -13.59 25.08
CA GLY A 355 -4.99 -12.44 24.69
C GLY A 355 -5.02 -11.32 25.74
N GLN A 356 -4.84 -11.65 27.01
CA GLN A 356 -4.70 -10.65 28.08
C GLN A 356 -3.27 -10.14 28.27
N SER A 357 -2.28 -10.77 27.64
CA SER A 357 -0.86 -10.42 27.79
C SER A 357 -0.48 -9.24 26.88
N SER A 358 0.25 -8.25 27.40
CA SER A 358 0.86 -7.17 26.60
C SER A 358 2.35 -7.41 26.32
N ALA A 359 2.94 -8.43 26.94
CA ALA A 359 4.35 -8.76 26.76
C ALA A 359 4.60 -10.26 26.98
N VAL A 360 5.72 -10.71 26.43
CA VAL A 360 6.24 -12.06 26.58
C VAL A 360 7.63 -11.98 27.21
N CYS A 361 7.88 -12.77 28.25
CA CYS A 361 9.17 -12.84 28.94
C CYS A 361 9.78 -14.24 28.78
N LEU A 362 11.00 -14.30 28.27
CA LEU A 362 11.76 -15.53 28.08
C LEU A 362 12.80 -15.66 29.19
N GLU A 363 12.65 -16.68 30.04
CA GLU A 363 13.64 -17.05 31.04
C GLU A 363 14.72 -17.91 30.37
N LEU A 364 15.94 -17.37 30.32
CA LEU A 364 17.04 -17.92 29.52
C LEU A 364 17.92 -18.90 30.31
N PRO A 365 18.30 -20.05 29.72
CA PRO A 365 19.22 -20.97 30.38
C PRO A 365 20.62 -20.36 30.54
N PRO A 366 21.42 -20.79 31.54
CA PRO A 366 22.69 -20.13 31.89
C PRO A 366 23.75 -20.09 30.78
N ARG A 367 23.66 -20.99 29.79
CA ARG A 367 24.59 -21.11 28.65
C ARG A 367 23.97 -20.66 27.33
N CYS A 368 22.86 -19.93 27.36
CA CYS A 368 22.20 -19.45 26.17
C CYS A 368 22.98 -18.29 25.53
N GLU A 369 23.41 -18.45 24.29
CA GLU A 369 23.91 -17.33 23.49
C GLU A 369 22.73 -16.56 22.92
N LEU A 370 22.77 -15.23 23.02
CA LEU A 370 21.75 -14.37 22.42
C LEU A 370 22.24 -13.85 21.06
N PRO A 371 21.33 -13.65 20.08
CA PRO A 371 21.70 -12.97 18.84
C PRO A 371 22.05 -11.50 19.11
N ASN A 372 22.67 -10.82 18.14
CA ASN A 372 23.03 -9.41 18.27
C ASN A 372 21.80 -8.49 18.13
N LEU A 373 20.90 -8.55 19.12
CA LEU A 373 19.62 -7.86 19.14
C LEU A 373 19.78 -6.34 19.01
N ARG A 374 20.85 -5.76 19.57
CA ARG A 374 21.17 -4.33 19.48
C ARG A 374 21.36 -3.83 18.04
N LYS A 375 21.87 -4.68 17.13
CA LYS A 375 22.01 -4.30 15.70
C LYS A 375 20.74 -4.54 14.89
N CYS A 376 19.82 -5.35 15.41
CA CYS A 376 18.64 -5.82 14.70
C CYS A 376 17.36 -5.08 15.11
N PHE A 377 17.31 -4.52 16.32
CA PHE A 377 16.18 -3.78 16.85
C PHE A 377 16.62 -2.41 17.36
N VAL A 378 15.90 -1.36 16.92
CA VAL A 378 16.21 0.04 17.26
C VAL A 378 15.95 0.30 18.75
N ASP A 379 14.87 -0.25 19.30
CA ASP A 379 14.43 -0.07 20.68
C ASP A 379 14.83 -1.25 21.59
N TYR A 380 16.13 -1.59 21.58
CA TYR A 380 16.72 -2.61 22.45
C TYR A 380 17.40 -1.95 23.68
N LYS A 381 17.03 -2.40 24.89
CA LYS A 381 17.65 -1.95 26.15
C LYS A 381 18.25 -3.13 26.94
N GLU A 382 19.27 -2.82 27.73
CA GLU A 382 19.87 -3.75 28.69
C GLU A 382 19.77 -3.14 30.07
N ASN A 383 19.16 -3.88 31.01
CA ASN A 383 18.94 -3.45 32.38
C ASN A 383 19.67 -4.40 33.33
N GLU A 384 20.53 -3.83 34.18
CA GLU A 384 21.26 -4.55 35.24
C GLU A 384 20.50 -4.58 36.58
N GLU A 385 19.37 -3.90 36.63
CA GLU A 385 18.55 -3.71 37.83
C GLU A 385 17.72 -4.96 38.16
N ARG A 386 17.05 -4.93 39.31
CA ARG A 386 16.29 -6.08 39.80
C ARG A 386 15.02 -6.24 38.96
N PHE A 387 14.89 -7.37 38.27
CA PHE A 387 13.66 -7.74 37.55
C PHE A 387 12.92 -8.84 38.32
N ILE A 388 11.63 -8.64 38.59
CA ILE A 388 10.81 -9.55 39.42
C ILE A 388 9.69 -10.15 38.57
N LEU A 389 9.65 -11.48 38.51
CA LEU A 389 8.49 -12.25 38.04
C LEU A 389 7.53 -12.48 39.21
N GLU A 390 6.28 -12.06 39.05
CA GLU A 390 5.21 -12.26 40.05
C GLU A 390 4.07 -13.07 39.44
N GLU A 391 3.46 -13.96 40.21
CA GLU A 391 2.25 -14.66 39.77
C GLU A 391 1.09 -13.67 39.61
N GLY A 392 0.48 -13.67 38.43
CA GLY A 392 -0.59 -12.76 38.04
C GLY A 392 -1.94 -13.46 37.93
N ASN A 393 -3.01 -12.69 38.15
CA ASN A 393 -4.38 -13.13 37.89
C ASN A 393 -4.89 -12.45 36.62
N THR A 394 -5.77 -13.14 35.90
CA THR A 394 -6.53 -12.57 34.79
C THR A 394 -7.43 -11.44 35.29
N PHE A 395 -7.67 -10.45 34.43
CA PHE A 395 -8.42 -9.24 34.77
C PHE A 395 -9.59 -8.97 33.80
N SER A 396 -9.70 -9.75 32.72
CA SER A 396 -10.84 -9.66 31.81
C SER A 396 -12.12 -10.15 32.47
N CYS A 397 -13.21 -9.41 32.31
CA CYS A 397 -14.55 -9.82 32.75
C CYS A 397 -15.29 -10.67 31.70
N ASN A 398 -14.76 -10.78 30.48
CA ASN A 398 -15.27 -11.64 29.42
C ASN A 398 -14.33 -12.84 29.23
N SER A 399 -14.88 -14.04 29.03
CA SER A 399 -14.12 -15.28 28.85
C SER A 399 -13.64 -15.52 27.42
N ASP A 400 -14.31 -14.92 26.43
CA ASP A 400 -14.13 -15.26 25.02
C ASP A 400 -13.45 -14.10 24.25
N LEU A 401 -13.89 -12.87 24.51
CA LEU A 401 -13.37 -11.65 23.91
C LEU A 401 -12.54 -10.89 24.95
N VAL A 402 -11.22 -11.10 24.92
CA VAL A 402 -10.28 -10.50 25.89
C VAL A 402 -9.34 -9.49 25.23
N PRO A 403 -8.77 -8.54 25.99
CA PRO A 403 -9.19 -8.15 27.34
C PRO A 403 -10.38 -7.19 27.27
N ILE A 404 -11.49 -7.52 27.95
CA ILE A 404 -12.56 -6.57 28.24
C ILE A 404 -12.61 -6.37 29.75
N VAL A 405 -12.56 -5.12 30.20
CA VAL A 405 -12.63 -4.72 31.62
C VAL A 405 -13.95 -4.04 31.94
N GLY A 406 -14.40 -4.22 33.18
CA GLY A 406 -15.63 -3.64 33.70
C GLY A 406 -15.42 -3.00 35.07
N PRO A 407 -16.24 -2.01 35.45
CA PRO A 407 -16.21 -1.44 36.79
C PRO A 407 -16.63 -2.48 37.84
N PRO A 408 -16.14 -2.35 39.09
CA PRO A 408 -16.56 -3.20 40.20
C PRO A 408 -18.05 -2.99 40.53
N MET A 409 -18.67 -3.98 41.21
CA MET A 409 -20.08 -3.90 41.60
C MET A 409 -20.39 -2.60 42.35
N GLY A 410 -21.43 -1.89 41.92
CA GLY A 410 -21.90 -0.64 42.53
C GLY A 410 -21.40 0.64 41.86
N ILE A 411 -20.47 0.57 40.90
CA ILE A 411 -20.08 1.72 40.07
C ILE A 411 -20.67 1.54 38.67
N ASN A 412 -21.49 2.50 38.23
CA ASN A 412 -22.06 2.50 36.89
C ASN A 412 -21.45 3.63 36.07
N LEU A 413 -20.72 3.29 35.02
CA LEU A 413 -20.07 4.27 34.14
C LEU A 413 -20.82 4.40 32.81
N PRO A 414 -20.87 5.62 32.23
CA PRO A 414 -21.33 5.81 30.87
C PRO A 414 -20.56 4.94 29.87
N TYR A 415 -21.27 4.46 28.86
CA TYR A 415 -20.72 3.62 27.79
C TYR A 415 -19.44 4.21 27.17
N LYS A 416 -19.42 5.51 26.85
CA LYS A 416 -18.27 6.19 26.22
C LYS A 416 -17.00 6.12 27.07
N ILE A 417 -17.15 6.37 28.38
CA ILE A 417 -16.03 6.30 29.33
C ILE A 417 -15.52 4.87 29.42
N LEU A 418 -16.43 3.89 29.59
CA LEU A 418 -16.05 2.48 29.69
C LEU A 418 -15.38 1.97 28.40
N PHE A 419 -15.85 2.41 27.24
CA PHE A 419 -15.27 2.10 25.94
C PHE A 419 -13.82 2.60 25.85
N LYS A 420 -13.57 3.86 26.26
CA LYS A 420 -12.22 4.44 26.28
C LYS A 420 -11.30 3.76 27.30
N ILE A 421 -11.80 3.37 28.48
CA ILE A 421 -11.03 2.60 29.47
C ILE A 421 -10.59 1.24 28.89
N ASN A 422 -11.51 0.54 28.24
CA ASN A 422 -11.18 -0.71 27.55
C ASN A 422 -10.13 -0.49 26.45
N SER A 423 -10.30 0.56 25.65
CA SER A 423 -9.32 0.94 24.61
C SER A 423 -7.92 1.19 25.19
N LEU A 424 -7.80 1.87 26.33
CA LEU A 424 -6.54 2.12 27.03
C LEU A 424 -5.84 0.83 27.46
N VAL A 425 -6.58 -0.15 27.98
CA VAL A 425 -6.01 -1.45 28.39
C VAL A 425 -5.57 -2.27 27.19
N GLN A 426 -6.43 -2.34 26.15
CA GLN A 426 -6.19 -3.15 24.95
C GLN A 426 -4.99 -2.66 24.13
N HIS A 427 -4.70 -1.35 24.16
CA HIS A 427 -3.54 -0.75 23.50
C HIS A 427 -2.31 -0.62 24.41
N GLY A 428 -2.35 -1.19 25.62
CA GLY A 428 -1.21 -1.21 26.55
C GLY A 428 -0.90 0.15 27.20
N CYS A 429 -1.81 1.12 27.15
CA CYS A 429 -1.62 2.44 27.78
C CYS A 429 -1.70 2.36 29.31
N VAL A 430 -2.49 1.42 29.85
CA VAL A 430 -2.64 1.19 31.29
C VAL A 430 -2.73 -0.31 31.56
N PRO A 431 -2.09 -0.87 32.61
CA PRO A 431 -2.25 -2.26 32.96
C PRO A 431 -3.67 -2.52 33.49
N GLY A 432 -4.33 -3.59 33.04
CA GLY A 432 -5.67 -3.93 33.53
C GLY A 432 -5.74 -4.11 35.05
N LYS A 433 -4.68 -4.61 35.68
CA LYS A 433 -4.54 -4.77 37.14
C LYS A 433 -4.47 -3.43 37.90
N ALA A 434 -4.09 -2.33 37.22
CA ALA A 434 -4.02 -0.99 37.82
C ALA A 434 -5.41 -0.31 37.92
N LEU A 435 -6.45 -0.90 37.33
CA LEU A 435 -7.82 -0.37 37.34
C LEU A 435 -8.56 -0.79 38.61
N ASP A 436 -8.14 -0.25 39.75
CA ASP A 436 -8.75 -0.51 41.05
C ASP A 436 -10.05 0.30 41.27
N VAL A 437 -10.68 0.11 42.43
CA VAL A 437 -11.89 0.85 42.82
C VAL A 437 -11.66 2.36 42.85
N ASN A 438 -10.44 2.82 43.16
CA ASN A 438 -10.13 4.24 43.22
C ASN A 438 -10.02 4.85 41.83
N PHE A 439 -9.40 4.14 40.88
CA PHE A 439 -9.41 4.51 39.47
C PHE A 439 -10.83 4.73 38.97
N TYR A 440 -11.72 3.73 39.18
CA TYR A 440 -13.11 3.82 38.73
C TYR A 440 -13.88 4.98 39.37
N LYS A 441 -13.58 5.35 40.63
CA LYS A 441 -14.15 6.55 41.27
C LYS A 441 -13.64 7.87 40.67
N LEU A 442 -12.43 7.92 40.12
CA LEU A 442 -11.85 9.11 39.49
C LEU A 442 -12.33 9.32 38.05
N VAL A 443 -12.97 8.32 37.45
CA VAL A 443 -13.57 8.38 36.11
C VAL A 443 -15.10 8.29 36.17
N ASP A 444 -15.67 8.45 37.36
CA ASP A 444 -17.11 8.49 37.61
C ASP A 444 -17.64 9.92 37.43
N PRO A 445 -18.52 10.18 36.45
CA PRO A 445 -19.05 11.51 36.16
C PRO A 445 -19.93 12.08 37.28
N SER A 446 -20.39 11.24 38.23
CA SER A 446 -21.08 11.73 39.43
C SER A 446 -20.15 12.43 40.42
N ARG A 447 -18.83 12.23 40.28
CA ARG A 447 -17.79 12.75 41.18
C ARG A 447 -16.90 13.78 40.51
N ILE A 448 -16.50 13.50 39.28
CA ILE A 448 -15.60 14.36 38.50
C ILE A 448 -16.35 14.86 37.28
N ARG A 449 -16.08 16.10 36.87
CA ARG A 449 -16.64 16.68 35.65
C ARG A 449 -16.32 15.80 34.44
N ILE A 450 -17.33 15.50 33.62
CA ILE A 450 -17.18 14.60 32.46
C ILE A 450 -16.13 15.11 31.46
N GLU A 451 -16.05 16.43 31.27
CA GLU A 451 -15.09 17.05 30.35
C GLU A 451 -13.64 16.83 30.82
N TYR A 452 -13.42 16.75 32.14
CA TYR A 452 -12.10 16.48 32.71
C TYR A 452 -11.73 15.01 32.49
N ILE A 453 -12.70 14.10 32.68
CA ILE A 453 -12.51 12.66 32.49
C ILE A 453 -12.17 12.39 31.02
N GLU A 454 -12.97 12.89 30.08
CA GLU A 454 -12.75 12.67 28.64
C GLU A 454 -11.39 13.20 28.19
N CYS A 455 -11.03 14.42 28.58
CA CYS A 455 -9.73 15.01 28.25
C CYS A 455 -8.56 14.23 28.88
N ALA A 456 -8.69 13.80 30.15
CA ALA A 456 -7.64 13.05 30.82
C ALA A 456 -7.44 11.65 30.24
N LEU A 457 -8.52 10.92 29.93
CA LEU A 457 -8.43 9.60 29.29
C LEU A 457 -7.88 9.69 27.87
N ASP A 458 -8.18 10.76 27.13
CA ASP A 458 -7.56 10.99 25.82
C ASP A 458 -6.06 11.25 25.94
N LYS A 459 -5.65 12.15 26.85
CA LYS A 459 -4.22 12.37 27.13
C LYS A 459 -3.49 11.11 27.58
N LEU A 460 -4.12 10.27 28.42
CA LEU A 460 -3.55 9.02 28.89
C LEU A 460 -3.29 8.04 27.74
N PHE A 461 -4.16 8.03 26.73
CA PHE A 461 -4.00 7.21 25.52
C PHE A 461 -2.82 7.65 24.64
N ARG A 462 -2.38 8.91 24.76
CA ARG A 462 -1.30 9.51 23.96
C ARG A 462 0.07 9.42 24.62
N LEU A 463 0.18 8.84 25.82
CA LEU A 463 1.49 8.64 26.45
C LEU A 463 2.34 7.65 25.63
N LYS A 464 3.63 7.93 25.49
CA LYS A 464 4.58 7.07 24.74
C LYS A 464 4.85 5.71 25.40
N GLY A 465 4.43 5.54 26.65
CA GLY A 465 4.61 4.31 27.41
C GLY A 465 3.39 4.02 28.29
N CYS A 466 3.42 2.86 28.93
CA CYS A 466 2.35 2.43 29.82
C CYS A 466 2.35 3.27 31.11
N CYS A 467 1.19 3.78 31.51
CA CYS A 467 0.99 4.43 32.80
C CYS A 467 0.69 3.37 33.87
N TYR A 468 1.72 3.00 34.64
CA TYR A 468 1.60 2.01 35.72
C TYR A 468 0.83 2.54 36.95
N GLU A 469 0.81 3.86 37.16
CA GLU A 469 0.18 4.53 38.31
C GLU A 469 -0.94 5.51 37.88
N PRO A 470 -2.02 5.01 37.24
CA PRO A 470 -3.03 5.85 36.62
C PRO A 470 -3.82 6.70 37.62
N VAL A 471 -4.01 6.22 38.86
CA VAL A 471 -4.73 6.96 39.92
C VAL A 471 -3.97 8.23 40.31
N SER A 472 -2.66 8.10 40.54
CA SER A 472 -1.78 9.22 40.87
C SER A 472 -1.71 10.22 39.71
N TRP A 473 -1.59 9.71 38.48
CA TRP A 473 -1.55 10.53 37.28
C TRP A 473 -2.85 11.33 37.07
N LEU A 474 -4.01 10.68 37.15
CA LEU A 474 -5.32 11.34 37.01
C LEU A 474 -5.52 12.42 38.08
N THR A 475 -5.13 12.13 39.31
CA THR A 475 -5.24 13.09 40.42
C THR A 475 -4.43 14.36 40.14
N GLU A 476 -3.21 14.22 39.64
CA GLU A 476 -2.37 15.37 39.30
C GLU A 476 -2.91 16.15 38.10
N GLN A 477 -3.34 15.44 37.05
CA GLN A 477 -3.94 16.09 35.88
C GLN A 477 -5.21 16.88 36.23
N TYR A 478 -6.06 16.35 37.11
CA TYR A 478 -7.24 17.09 37.57
C TYR A 478 -6.87 18.31 38.41
N ARG A 479 -5.78 18.28 39.18
CA ARG A 479 -5.26 19.48 39.88
C ARG A 479 -4.81 20.55 38.90
N GLU A 480 -4.10 20.15 37.84
CA GLU A 480 -3.69 21.08 36.77
C GLU A 480 -4.90 21.73 36.10
N TYR A 481 -5.96 20.96 35.81
CA TYR A 481 -7.20 21.50 35.24
C TYR A 481 -7.90 22.48 36.17
N MET A 482 -7.98 22.16 37.46
CA MET A 482 -8.54 23.06 38.47
C MET A 482 -7.72 24.35 38.62
N ALA A 483 -6.40 24.29 38.48
CA ALA A 483 -5.52 25.45 38.54
C ALA A 483 -5.66 26.38 37.30
N CYS A 484 -5.95 25.83 36.12
CA CYS A 484 -5.98 26.56 34.85
C CYS A 484 -7.17 27.52 34.66
N LYS A 485 -8.18 27.54 35.54
CA LYS A 485 -9.44 28.34 35.46
C LYS A 485 -10.28 28.19 34.17
N ARG A 486 -9.77 27.56 33.11
CA ARG A 486 -10.46 27.21 31.86
C ARG A 486 -10.78 25.72 31.88
N ILE A 487 -12.02 25.38 31.52
CA ILE A 487 -12.44 24.00 31.31
C ILE A 487 -11.70 23.47 30.07
N PRO A 488 -11.04 22.30 30.12
CA PRO A 488 -10.46 21.68 28.94
C PRO A 488 -11.52 21.51 27.84
N GLN A 489 -11.19 21.90 26.62
CA GLN A 489 -12.09 21.69 25.49
C GLN A 489 -12.15 20.21 25.12
N SER A 490 -13.28 19.79 24.53
CA SER A 490 -13.45 18.40 24.11
C SER A 490 -12.42 18.04 23.03
N PRO A 491 -11.78 16.86 23.12
CA PRO A 491 -10.86 16.37 22.09
C PRO A 491 -11.58 16.07 20.76
N ALA A 492 -12.91 15.94 20.77
CA ALA A 492 -13.70 15.63 19.58
C ALA A 492 -13.78 16.83 18.62
N ILE A 493 -13.78 16.53 17.31
CA ILE A 493 -13.95 17.52 16.24
C ILE A 493 -15.46 17.75 16.04
N SER A 494 -15.87 19.00 15.86
CA SER A 494 -17.26 19.31 15.52
C SER A 494 -17.57 18.87 14.09
N LEU A 495 -18.42 17.85 13.92
CA LEU A 495 -18.73 17.27 12.61
C LEU A 495 -19.72 18.09 11.80
N ASP A 496 -19.64 17.99 10.47
CA ASP A 496 -20.58 18.61 9.53
C ASP A 496 -21.96 17.92 9.55
N ASP A 497 -23.00 18.66 9.14
CA ASP A 497 -24.34 18.12 8.91
C ASP A 497 -24.30 16.88 8.00
N GLY A 498 -24.90 15.78 8.48
CA GLY A 498 -24.93 14.49 7.78
C GLY A 498 -23.77 13.56 8.10
N MET A 499 -22.81 13.97 8.94
CA MET A 499 -21.78 13.11 9.51
C MET A 499 -22.15 12.63 10.91
N VAL A 500 -21.53 11.53 11.35
CA VAL A 500 -21.79 10.92 12.66
C VAL A 500 -20.53 10.23 13.18
N TYR A 501 -20.35 10.31 14.50
CA TYR A 501 -19.31 9.57 15.21
C TYR A 501 -19.76 8.15 15.52
N VAL A 502 -18.98 7.15 15.11
CA VAL A 502 -19.31 5.73 15.30
C VAL A 502 -18.13 5.02 15.95
N HIS A 503 -18.40 4.25 17.01
CA HIS A 503 -17.39 3.42 17.66
C HIS A 503 -17.12 2.15 16.83
N ARG A 504 -15.88 1.68 16.85
CA ARG A 504 -15.43 0.49 16.13
C ARG A 504 -14.80 -0.53 17.07
N ALA A 505 -15.15 -1.81 16.94
CA ALA A 505 -14.46 -2.91 17.59
C ALA A 505 -13.75 -3.78 16.55
N GLN A 506 -12.46 -4.00 16.72
CA GLN A 506 -11.65 -4.89 15.88
C GLN A 506 -11.43 -6.20 16.63
N VAL A 507 -11.91 -7.31 16.06
CA VAL A 507 -11.79 -8.65 16.63
C VAL A 507 -10.70 -9.40 15.87
N THR A 508 -9.65 -9.75 16.60
CA THR A 508 -8.54 -10.60 16.12
C THR A 508 -8.71 -12.03 16.64
N PRO A 509 -7.99 -13.02 16.09
CA PRO A 509 -7.98 -14.39 16.61
C PRO A 509 -7.71 -14.47 18.13
N THR A 510 -6.86 -13.60 18.66
CA THR A 510 -6.42 -13.67 20.06
C THR A 510 -7.09 -12.61 20.95
N LYS A 511 -7.35 -11.41 20.41
CA LYS A 511 -7.80 -10.23 21.18
C LYS A 511 -8.99 -9.48 20.58
N VAL A 512 -9.52 -8.52 21.33
CA VAL A 512 -10.42 -7.47 20.83
C VAL A 512 -9.84 -6.09 21.13
N TYR A 513 -10.01 -5.16 20.18
CA TYR A 513 -9.57 -3.77 20.30
C TYR A 513 -10.73 -2.82 20.06
N PHE A 514 -10.91 -1.85 20.95
CA PHE A 514 -11.92 -0.82 20.87
C PHE A 514 -11.28 0.47 20.35
N CYS A 515 -11.83 0.97 19.25
CA CYS A 515 -11.27 2.05 18.44
C CYS A 515 -12.33 3.14 18.20
N GLY A 516 -11.85 4.35 17.94
CA GLY A 516 -12.71 5.51 17.68
C GLY A 516 -13.22 6.21 18.95
N PRO A 517 -14.31 6.98 18.84
CA PRO A 517 -15.24 7.01 17.72
C PRO A 517 -14.66 7.68 16.46
N GLU A 518 -15.05 7.18 15.29
CA GLU A 518 -14.57 7.63 13.98
C GLU A 518 -15.63 8.47 13.27
N ALA A 519 -15.18 9.50 12.54
CA ALA A 519 -16.06 10.34 11.75
C ALA A 519 -16.49 9.60 10.48
N ASN A 520 -17.79 9.36 10.31
CA ASN A 520 -18.33 8.70 9.13
C ASN A 520 -19.45 9.54 8.50
N LEU A 521 -19.59 9.45 7.17
CA LEU A 521 -20.81 9.91 6.51
C LEU A 521 -21.98 9.03 6.98
N SER A 522 -23.05 9.66 7.46
CA SER A 522 -24.20 8.93 7.97
C SER A 522 -24.88 8.11 6.87
N ASN A 523 -25.66 7.12 7.28
CA ASN A 523 -26.56 6.37 6.41
C ASN A 523 -28.02 6.56 6.86
N ARG A 524 -28.94 5.96 6.10
CA ARG A 524 -30.39 6.11 6.32
C ARG A 524 -30.81 5.62 7.71
N VAL A 525 -30.23 4.52 8.18
CA VAL A 525 -30.55 3.94 9.49
C VAL A 525 -30.07 4.83 10.62
N LEU A 526 -28.79 5.23 10.60
CA LEU A 526 -28.21 6.07 11.64
C LEU A 526 -28.90 7.44 11.75
N ARG A 527 -29.38 8.01 10.63
CA ARG A 527 -30.16 9.25 10.64
C ARG A 527 -31.51 9.08 11.33
N ASN A 528 -32.21 7.98 11.04
CA ASN A 528 -33.53 7.72 11.61
C ASN A 528 -33.46 7.41 13.11
N TYR A 529 -32.41 6.70 13.53
CA TYR A 529 -32.18 6.32 14.92
C TYR A 529 -31.05 7.14 15.56
N SER A 530 -31.01 8.45 15.27
CA SER A 530 -29.93 9.34 15.69
C SER A 530 -29.78 9.46 17.22
N GLU A 531 -30.89 9.35 17.96
CA GLU A 531 -30.91 9.34 19.43
C GLU A 531 -30.25 8.08 20.03
N HIS A 532 -30.16 6.99 19.24
CA HIS A 532 -29.56 5.73 19.65
C HIS A 532 -28.20 5.48 18.97
N VAL A 533 -27.51 6.51 18.47
CA VAL A 533 -26.20 6.36 17.79
C VAL A 533 -25.17 5.62 18.65
N ASP A 534 -25.16 5.87 19.96
CA ASP A 534 -24.27 5.19 20.90
C ASP A 534 -24.61 3.69 21.11
N ASN A 535 -25.71 3.22 20.53
CA ASN A 535 -26.11 1.81 20.52
C ASN A 535 -25.71 1.12 19.22
N PHE A 536 -25.14 1.82 18.24
CA PHE A 536 -24.53 1.21 17.06
C PHE A 536 -23.03 0.99 17.29
N LEU A 537 -22.55 -0.18 16.88
CA LEU A 537 -21.14 -0.54 16.91
C LEU A 537 -20.74 -1.12 15.55
N ARG A 538 -19.68 -0.58 14.96
CA ARG A 538 -19.07 -1.20 13.78
C ARG A 538 -18.09 -2.26 14.26
N VAL A 539 -18.21 -3.49 13.78
CA VAL A 539 -17.30 -4.58 14.15
C VAL A 539 -16.52 -5.03 12.91
N SER A 540 -15.20 -5.13 13.01
CA SER A 540 -14.31 -5.60 11.95
C SER A 540 -13.53 -6.83 12.41
N PHE A 541 -13.43 -7.84 11.57
CA PHE A 541 -12.65 -9.06 11.81
C PHE A 541 -11.34 -8.99 11.05
N VAL A 542 -10.24 -8.87 11.79
CA VAL A 542 -8.89 -8.64 11.24
C VAL A 542 -7.93 -9.68 11.81
N ASP A 543 -6.79 -9.89 11.14
CA ASP A 543 -5.72 -10.75 11.65
C ASP A 543 -4.85 -9.97 12.68
N GLU A 544 -3.88 -10.61 13.33
CA GLU A 544 -3.06 -9.98 14.38
C GLU A 544 -2.18 -8.82 13.89
N ASP A 545 -1.94 -8.74 12.57
CA ASP A 545 -1.28 -7.63 11.91
C ASP A 545 -2.25 -6.50 11.50
N MET A 546 -3.51 -6.59 11.94
CA MET A 546 -4.65 -5.73 11.59
C MET A 546 -5.07 -5.82 10.10
N GLY A 547 -4.48 -6.74 9.34
CA GLY A 547 -4.86 -7.01 7.96
C GLY A 547 -6.15 -7.83 7.85
N LEU A 548 -6.60 -8.06 6.62
CA LEU A 548 -7.74 -8.96 6.37
C LEU A 548 -7.34 -10.41 6.65
N ILE A 549 -8.19 -11.13 7.39
CA ILE A 549 -8.01 -12.57 7.66
C ILE A 549 -8.03 -13.35 6.35
N HIS A 550 -6.97 -14.10 6.08
CA HIS A 550 -6.88 -14.92 4.88
C HIS A 550 -7.75 -16.18 4.97
N SER A 551 -8.33 -16.62 3.84
CA SER A 551 -9.16 -17.83 3.78
C SER A 551 -8.49 -19.08 4.34
N GLY A 552 -7.18 -19.26 4.09
CA GLY A 552 -6.41 -20.37 4.62
C GLY A 552 -6.26 -20.36 6.15
N ALA A 553 -6.47 -19.21 6.81
CA ALA A 553 -6.52 -19.12 8.26
C ALA A 553 -7.85 -19.62 8.82
N LEU A 554 -8.95 -19.53 8.07
CA LEU A 554 -10.28 -19.97 8.48
C LEU A 554 -10.53 -21.45 8.16
N CYS A 555 -10.12 -21.88 6.96
CA CYS A 555 -10.28 -23.23 6.45
C CYS A 555 -9.03 -23.64 5.64
N PRO A 556 -8.07 -24.39 6.22
CA PRO A 556 -6.88 -24.84 5.49
C PRO A 556 -7.23 -25.72 4.28
N LEU A 557 -6.58 -25.44 3.14
CA LEU A 557 -6.78 -26.18 1.89
C LEU A 557 -6.19 -27.60 2.01
N THR A 558 -7.05 -28.62 1.93
CA THR A 558 -6.64 -30.03 1.82
C THR A 558 -6.87 -30.57 0.40
N ASN A 559 -6.00 -31.46 -0.07
CA ASN A 559 -6.19 -32.18 -1.34
C ASN A 559 -7.16 -33.38 -1.22
N CYS A 560 -7.84 -33.53 -0.07
CA CYS A 560 -8.75 -34.65 0.19
C CYS A 560 -10.19 -34.29 -0.20
N THR A 561 -10.81 -35.14 -1.00
CA THR A 561 -12.24 -35.07 -1.39
C THR A 561 -13.17 -35.75 -0.38
N THR A 562 -12.66 -36.21 0.76
CA THR A 562 -13.37 -37.16 1.65
C THR A 562 -13.74 -36.65 3.04
N SER A 563 -13.29 -35.47 3.49
CA SER A 563 -13.74 -34.87 4.76
C SER A 563 -14.88 -33.89 4.55
N THR A 564 -15.88 -33.91 5.44
CA THR A 564 -17.00 -32.95 5.46
C THR A 564 -16.46 -31.53 5.68
N GLU A 565 -17.13 -30.49 5.16
CA GLU A 565 -16.64 -29.10 5.30
C GLU A 565 -16.63 -28.62 6.77
N GLU A 566 -17.41 -29.25 7.64
CA GLU A 566 -17.43 -29.00 9.09
C GLU A 566 -16.12 -29.41 9.78
N GLU A 567 -15.45 -30.49 9.33
CA GLU A 567 -14.18 -30.97 9.89
C GLU A 567 -12.97 -30.08 9.51
N ARG A 568 -13.16 -29.05 8.67
CA ARG A 568 -12.08 -28.19 8.15
C ARG A 568 -12.02 -26.80 8.80
N ARG A 569 -13.00 -26.46 9.63
CA ARG A 569 -13.08 -25.14 10.28
C ARG A 569 -12.01 -25.03 11.37
N THR A 570 -11.34 -23.89 11.42
CA THR A 570 -10.36 -23.56 12.47
C THR A 570 -11.03 -22.87 13.65
N GLY A 571 -10.36 -22.80 14.81
CA GLY A 571 -10.89 -22.00 15.92
C GLY A 571 -11.02 -20.51 15.58
N VAL A 572 -10.29 -20.01 14.58
CA VAL A 572 -10.48 -18.64 14.07
C VAL A 572 -11.86 -18.48 13.43
N TYR A 573 -12.30 -19.45 12.63
CA TYR A 573 -13.65 -19.48 12.05
C TYR A 573 -14.71 -19.50 13.16
N ASP A 574 -14.52 -20.37 14.16
CA ASP A 574 -15.47 -20.51 15.26
C ASP A 574 -15.57 -19.25 16.11
N ARG A 575 -14.45 -18.53 16.32
CA ARG A 575 -14.43 -17.25 17.03
C ARG A 575 -15.20 -16.15 16.30
N ILE A 576 -15.07 -16.05 14.97
CA ILE A 576 -15.86 -15.08 14.19
C ILE A 576 -17.36 -15.42 14.31
N LEU A 577 -17.69 -16.69 14.11
CA LEU A 577 -19.07 -17.16 14.17
C LEU A 577 -19.68 -17.00 15.57
N SER A 578 -18.95 -17.30 16.63
CA SER A 578 -19.40 -17.11 18.01
C SER A 578 -19.59 -15.64 18.35
N THR A 579 -18.70 -14.76 17.88
CA THR A 579 -18.84 -13.31 18.07
C THR A 579 -20.11 -12.78 17.40
N LEU A 580 -20.39 -13.23 16.18
CA LEU A 580 -21.60 -12.84 15.45
C LEU A 580 -22.88 -13.34 16.14
N ARG A 581 -22.89 -14.60 16.60
CA ARG A 581 -24.04 -15.23 17.26
C ARG A 581 -24.31 -14.71 18.67
N ASN A 582 -23.25 -14.56 19.47
CA ASN A 582 -23.37 -14.22 20.90
C ASN A 582 -23.39 -12.70 21.12
N GLY A 583 -22.83 -11.93 20.18
CA GLY A 583 -22.66 -10.49 20.29
C GLY A 583 -21.48 -10.07 21.19
N ILE A 584 -21.34 -8.77 21.40
CA ILE A 584 -20.29 -8.17 22.23
C ILE A 584 -20.93 -7.41 23.40
N VAL A 585 -20.53 -7.72 24.63
CA VAL A 585 -21.03 -7.04 25.84
C VAL A 585 -20.02 -6.00 26.31
N ILE A 586 -20.46 -4.75 26.44
CA ILE A 586 -19.66 -3.62 26.95
C ILE A 586 -20.48 -2.89 28.02
N GLY A 587 -20.13 -3.12 29.29
CA GLY A 587 -20.92 -2.63 30.41
C GLY A 587 -22.33 -3.18 30.38
N GLN A 588 -23.33 -2.30 30.32
CA GLN A 588 -24.75 -2.68 30.26
C GLN A 588 -25.26 -2.93 28.84
N LYS A 589 -24.47 -2.63 27.80
CA LYS A 589 -24.88 -2.78 26.40
C LYS A 589 -24.43 -4.13 25.86
N LYS A 590 -25.37 -4.90 25.30
CA LYS A 590 -25.09 -6.10 24.51
C LYS A 590 -25.34 -5.80 23.05
N PHE A 591 -24.28 -5.70 22.25
CA PHE A 591 -24.32 -5.45 20.82
C PHE A 591 -24.52 -6.77 20.07
N GLU A 592 -25.68 -6.93 19.45
CA GLU A 592 -26.02 -8.10 18.63
C GLU A 592 -25.91 -7.77 17.14
N PHE A 593 -25.68 -8.79 16.31
CA PHE A 593 -25.59 -8.62 14.87
C PHE A 593 -26.84 -7.90 14.32
N LEU A 594 -26.64 -6.86 13.50
CA LEU A 594 -27.72 -6.10 12.88
C LEU A 594 -27.78 -6.36 11.37
N ALA A 595 -26.75 -5.96 10.64
CA ALA A 595 -26.66 -6.09 9.18
C ALA A 595 -25.24 -5.76 8.68
N HIS A 596 -24.99 -5.91 7.39
CA HIS A 596 -23.82 -5.35 6.72
C HIS A 596 -24.17 -4.95 5.29
N SER A 597 -23.58 -3.87 4.79
CA SER A 597 -23.42 -3.70 3.34
C SER A 597 -22.28 -4.63 2.88
N ALA A 598 -22.00 -4.73 1.58
CA ALA A 598 -20.87 -5.56 1.14
C ALA A 598 -19.59 -4.82 0.79
N SER A 599 -19.52 -3.50 0.97
CA SER A 599 -18.24 -2.81 1.11
C SER A 599 -17.71 -3.25 2.45
N GLN A 600 -18.54 -3.11 3.48
CA GLN A 600 -18.30 -3.64 4.81
C GLN A 600 -17.95 -5.13 4.78
N LEU A 601 -18.68 -5.98 4.04
CA LEU A 601 -18.32 -7.40 3.90
C LEU A 601 -16.93 -7.64 3.30
N ARG A 602 -16.56 -6.94 2.22
CA ARG A 602 -15.21 -7.04 1.61
C ARG A 602 -14.10 -6.58 2.56
N GLU A 603 -14.47 -5.75 3.54
CA GLU A 603 -13.60 -5.30 4.63
C GLU A 603 -13.72 -6.18 5.88
N HIS A 604 -14.42 -7.31 5.80
CA HIS A 604 -14.74 -8.20 6.92
C HIS A 604 -15.37 -7.45 8.10
N SER A 605 -16.33 -6.56 7.83
CA SER A 605 -16.99 -5.74 8.83
C SER A 605 -18.52 -5.82 8.79
N VAL A 606 -19.14 -5.57 9.94
CA VAL A 606 -20.59 -5.65 10.17
C VAL A 606 -21.06 -4.52 11.08
N TRP A 607 -22.36 -4.23 11.05
CA TRP A 607 -23.05 -3.43 12.05
C TRP A 607 -23.63 -4.32 13.13
N MET A 608 -23.44 -3.92 14.38
CA MET A 608 -24.12 -4.47 15.54
C MET A 608 -24.92 -3.38 16.25
N PHE A 609 -25.97 -3.77 16.95
CA PHE A 609 -26.84 -2.86 17.69
C PHE A 609 -27.09 -3.35 19.11
N ALA A 610 -27.06 -2.45 20.07
CA ALA A 610 -27.43 -2.73 21.45
C ALA A 610 -28.92 -2.42 21.67
N SER A 611 -29.75 -3.47 21.68
CA SER A 611 -31.18 -3.36 21.90
C SER A 611 -31.52 -2.69 23.25
N THR A 612 -32.55 -1.85 23.25
CA THR A 612 -33.08 -1.14 24.42
C THR A 612 -34.52 -1.62 24.70
N SER A 613 -35.15 -1.10 25.75
CA SER A 613 -36.58 -1.34 25.99
C SER A 613 -37.49 -0.72 24.93
N GLU A 614 -37.00 0.27 24.17
CA GLU A 614 -37.79 1.03 23.19
C GLU A 614 -37.56 0.56 21.76
N VAL A 615 -36.32 0.22 21.41
CA VAL A 615 -35.91 -0.17 20.06
C VAL A 615 -35.02 -1.40 20.12
N THR A 616 -35.39 -2.43 19.35
CA THR A 616 -34.58 -3.64 19.15
C THR A 616 -33.95 -3.70 17.77
N ALA A 617 -32.91 -4.54 17.59
CA ALA A 617 -32.32 -4.78 16.27
C ALA A 617 -33.36 -5.30 15.25
N GLN A 618 -34.34 -6.08 15.71
CA GLN A 618 -35.42 -6.58 14.84
C GLN A 618 -36.38 -5.47 14.39
N ASP A 619 -36.68 -4.50 15.25
CA ASP A 619 -37.51 -3.34 14.89
C ASP A 619 -36.85 -2.51 13.79
N ILE A 620 -35.53 -2.32 13.89
CA ILE A 620 -34.75 -1.62 12.85
C ILE A 620 -34.82 -2.40 11.53
N ARG A 621 -34.65 -3.73 11.54
CA ARG A 621 -34.76 -4.56 10.32
C ARG A 621 -36.14 -4.48 9.69
N ASN A 622 -37.20 -4.54 10.51
CA ASN A 622 -38.59 -4.41 10.06
C ASN A 622 -38.86 -3.03 9.44
N TRP A 623 -38.24 -1.97 9.98
CA TRP A 623 -38.34 -0.61 9.44
C TRP A 623 -37.66 -0.44 8.08
N MET A 624 -36.58 -1.17 7.80
CA MET A 624 -35.82 -1.01 6.54
C MET A 624 -36.63 -1.35 5.28
N GLY A 625 -37.57 -2.29 5.38
CA GLY A 625 -38.43 -2.71 4.26
C GLY A 625 -39.02 -4.10 4.46
N ASP A 626 -39.83 -4.53 3.48
CA ASP A 626 -40.36 -5.88 3.41
C ASP A 626 -39.43 -6.76 2.57
N PHE A 627 -38.87 -7.77 3.22
CA PHE A 627 -37.95 -8.74 2.65
C PHE A 627 -38.53 -10.17 2.66
N SER A 628 -39.81 -10.33 3.00
CA SER A 628 -40.46 -11.64 3.21
C SER A 628 -40.45 -12.55 1.97
N ASP A 629 -40.46 -11.95 0.77
CA ASP A 629 -40.38 -12.65 -0.51
C ASP A 629 -38.96 -13.18 -0.84
N ILE A 630 -37.93 -12.73 -0.11
CA ILE A 630 -36.54 -13.09 -0.38
C ILE A 630 -36.17 -14.34 0.42
N ARG A 631 -36.25 -15.51 -0.24
CA ARG A 631 -35.92 -16.81 0.36
C ARG A 631 -34.44 -17.15 0.36
N ASN A 632 -33.73 -16.68 -0.66
CA ASN A 632 -32.30 -16.85 -0.75
C ASN A 632 -31.69 -15.92 0.28
N ALA A 633 -31.19 -16.53 1.37
CA ALA A 633 -30.38 -15.93 2.42
C ALA A 633 -29.50 -14.87 1.76
N SER A 634 -28.48 -15.29 1.06
CA SER A 634 -27.63 -14.50 0.18
C SER A 634 -28.15 -13.15 -0.39
N LYS A 635 -29.33 -13.15 -1.00
CA LYS A 635 -29.97 -11.95 -1.53
C LYS A 635 -30.58 -11.07 -0.44
N TYR A 636 -31.11 -11.64 0.63
CA TYR A 636 -31.76 -10.98 1.77
C TYR A 636 -30.89 -9.90 2.41
N ALA A 637 -29.69 -10.20 2.93
CA ALA A 637 -28.85 -9.17 3.54
C ALA A 637 -28.08 -8.32 2.54
N ALA A 638 -27.94 -8.74 1.28
CA ALA A 638 -27.63 -7.80 0.20
C ALA A 638 -28.67 -6.67 0.12
N ARG A 639 -29.94 -6.96 0.42
CA ARG A 639 -31.04 -6.00 0.42
C ARG A 639 -31.11 -5.23 1.74
N LEU A 640 -30.98 -5.91 2.87
CA LEU A 640 -30.92 -5.29 4.20
C LEU A 640 -29.77 -4.27 4.29
N GLY A 641 -28.58 -4.65 3.82
CA GLY A 641 -27.37 -3.82 3.84
C GLY A 641 -27.43 -2.53 3.03
N GLN A 642 -28.39 -2.39 2.10
CA GLN A 642 -28.51 -1.17 1.29
C GLN A 642 -28.82 0.06 2.13
N ALA A 643 -29.57 -0.10 3.23
CA ALA A 643 -29.90 0.99 4.13
C ALA A 643 -28.67 1.55 4.89
N PHE A 644 -27.59 0.77 4.97
CA PHE A 644 -26.30 1.17 5.58
C PHE A 644 -25.31 1.80 4.60
N SER A 645 -25.71 2.03 3.34
CA SER A 645 -24.88 2.75 2.39
C SER A 645 -24.70 4.21 2.85
N SER A 646 -23.45 4.65 3.00
CA SER A 646 -23.11 6.05 3.27
C SER A 646 -23.73 6.95 2.21
N SER A 647 -24.52 7.94 2.64
CA SER A 647 -25.39 8.69 1.73
C SER A 647 -25.82 10.04 2.29
N TRP A 648 -26.17 10.96 1.39
CA TRP A 648 -26.72 12.28 1.72
C TRP A 648 -28.25 12.24 1.68
N LYS A 649 -28.92 12.55 2.79
CA LYS A 649 -30.37 12.74 2.81
C LYS A 649 -30.74 14.01 2.05
N THR A 650 -31.71 13.90 1.13
CA THR A 650 -32.16 15.05 0.35
C THR A 650 -33.59 15.45 0.69
N PHE A 651 -34.57 14.96 -0.06
CA PHE A 651 -36.00 15.27 0.10
C PHE A 651 -36.81 13.99 0.24
N ASP A 652 -37.96 14.12 0.87
CA ASP A 652 -39.01 13.09 0.78
C ASP A 652 -39.79 13.32 -0.53
N VAL A 653 -40.07 12.24 -1.24
CA VAL A 653 -40.75 12.22 -2.54
C VAL A 653 -41.92 11.25 -2.43
N ASP A 654 -43.14 11.76 -2.51
CA ASP A 654 -44.33 10.91 -2.32
C ASP A 654 -44.61 10.06 -3.57
N ARG A 655 -45.37 8.97 -3.40
CA ARG A 655 -45.64 8.01 -4.49
C ARG A 655 -46.37 8.65 -5.67
N ASP A 656 -47.21 9.67 -5.44
CA ASP A 656 -47.90 10.41 -6.49
C ASP A 656 -46.97 11.35 -7.28
N GLU A 657 -45.79 11.67 -6.74
CA GLU A 657 -44.76 12.47 -7.40
C GLU A 657 -43.79 11.62 -8.23
N ILE A 658 -44.00 10.30 -8.28
CA ILE A 658 -43.19 9.31 -8.99
C ILE A 658 -43.99 8.72 -10.16
N GLU A 659 -43.34 8.62 -11.30
CA GLU A 659 -43.84 7.89 -12.46
C GLU A 659 -43.19 6.50 -12.52
N LEU A 660 -43.97 5.42 -12.60
CA LEU A 660 -43.42 4.09 -12.86
C LEU A 660 -43.42 3.85 -14.37
N ILE A 661 -42.23 3.61 -14.92
CA ILE A 661 -42.01 3.44 -16.37
C ILE A 661 -41.45 2.02 -16.65
N PRO A 662 -41.75 1.42 -17.81
CA PRO A 662 -41.27 0.09 -18.14
C PRO A 662 -39.75 0.06 -18.43
N ASP A 663 -39.14 -1.09 -18.21
CA ASP A 663 -37.78 -1.37 -18.67
C ASP A 663 -37.72 -1.50 -20.20
N VAL A 664 -36.59 -1.10 -20.77
CA VAL A 664 -36.29 -1.23 -22.20
C VAL A 664 -35.60 -2.57 -22.44
N GLU A 665 -36.34 -3.53 -22.99
CA GLU A 665 -35.87 -4.90 -23.14
C GLU A 665 -35.96 -5.41 -24.59
N ILE A 666 -35.00 -6.26 -24.98
CA ILE A 666 -34.98 -6.94 -26.28
C ILE A 666 -34.70 -8.43 -26.04
N GLU A 667 -35.46 -9.30 -26.69
CA GLU A 667 -35.24 -10.74 -26.67
C GLU A 667 -34.53 -11.20 -27.95
N ARG A 668 -33.45 -11.96 -27.81
CA ARG A 668 -32.70 -12.50 -28.95
C ARG A 668 -32.09 -13.86 -28.63
N GLY A 669 -32.39 -14.85 -29.47
CA GLY A 669 -31.86 -16.21 -29.31
C GLY A 669 -32.27 -16.86 -27.98
N GLY A 670 -33.44 -16.53 -27.45
CA GLY A 670 -33.95 -16.99 -26.16
C GLY A 670 -33.34 -16.29 -24.94
N VAL A 671 -32.49 -15.27 -25.13
CA VAL A 671 -31.92 -14.46 -24.03
C VAL A 671 -32.56 -13.07 -24.04
N LYS A 672 -33.09 -12.66 -22.89
CA LYS A 672 -33.65 -11.33 -22.67
C LYS A 672 -32.55 -10.38 -22.18
N TYR A 673 -32.38 -9.26 -22.87
CA TYR A 673 -31.43 -8.21 -22.48
C TYR A 673 -32.17 -6.94 -22.09
N CYS A 674 -31.90 -6.43 -20.88
CA CYS A 674 -32.40 -5.14 -20.41
C CYS A 674 -31.37 -4.04 -20.68
N PHE A 675 -31.75 -3.01 -21.43
CA PHE A 675 -30.92 -1.85 -21.75
C PHE A 675 -31.01 -0.76 -20.66
N SER A 676 -32.08 -0.76 -19.88
CA SER A 676 -32.34 0.21 -18.80
C SER A 676 -32.07 -0.33 -17.39
N ASP A 677 -31.31 -1.43 -17.27
CA ASP A 677 -31.09 -2.11 -16.00
C ASP A 677 -30.41 -1.18 -14.97
N GLY A 678 -31.19 -0.80 -13.95
CA GLY A 678 -30.70 0.02 -12.85
C GLY A 678 -30.70 1.53 -13.10
N ILE A 679 -31.37 2.03 -14.16
CA ILE A 679 -31.45 3.48 -14.42
C ILE A 679 -32.88 4.02 -14.55
N GLY A 680 -33.13 5.17 -13.93
CA GLY A 680 -34.37 5.94 -13.99
C GLY A 680 -34.12 7.39 -14.42
N LYS A 681 -35.12 8.24 -14.22
CA LYS A 681 -35.09 9.66 -14.62
C LYS A 681 -35.41 10.57 -13.44
N ILE A 682 -34.85 11.78 -13.44
CA ILE A 682 -35.15 12.87 -12.50
C ILE A 682 -35.46 14.14 -13.29
N SER A 683 -36.46 14.91 -12.87
CA SER A 683 -36.77 16.17 -13.57
C SER A 683 -35.69 17.22 -13.35
N ALA A 684 -35.49 18.10 -14.34
CA ALA A 684 -34.45 19.12 -14.28
C ALA A 684 -34.61 20.08 -13.08
N GLU A 685 -35.85 20.47 -12.76
CA GLU A 685 -36.15 21.33 -11.60
C GLU A 685 -35.79 20.62 -10.29
N PHE A 686 -36.21 19.36 -10.13
CA PHE A 686 -35.97 18.62 -8.90
C PHE A 686 -34.49 18.27 -8.72
N ALA A 687 -33.80 17.93 -9.81
CA ALA A 687 -32.36 17.74 -9.83
C ALA A 687 -31.59 18.98 -9.35
N GLY A 688 -32.01 20.18 -9.73
CA GLY A 688 -31.41 21.43 -9.26
C GLY A 688 -31.58 21.63 -7.75
N ARG A 689 -32.77 21.33 -7.22
CA ARG A 689 -33.03 21.37 -5.77
C ARG A 689 -32.18 20.35 -5.01
N VAL A 690 -32.07 19.12 -5.53
CA VAL A 690 -31.23 18.04 -4.98
C VAL A 690 -29.76 18.47 -4.98
N ALA A 691 -29.27 19.08 -6.06
CA ALA A 691 -27.90 19.57 -6.16
C ALA A 691 -27.56 20.60 -5.09
N ILE A 692 -28.44 21.59 -4.88
CA ILE A 692 -28.29 22.62 -3.85
C ILE A 692 -28.27 21.98 -2.45
N LYS A 693 -29.16 21.03 -2.17
CA LYS A 693 -29.21 20.32 -0.88
C LYS A 693 -27.93 19.51 -0.62
N CYS A 694 -27.32 18.97 -1.66
CA CYS A 694 -26.01 18.28 -1.62
C CYS A 694 -24.81 19.26 -1.62
N GLY A 695 -25.04 20.57 -1.46
CA GLY A 695 -24.01 21.60 -1.42
C GLY A 695 -23.28 21.81 -2.75
N LYS A 696 -24.01 21.73 -3.88
CA LYS A 696 -23.47 21.98 -5.23
C LYS A 696 -23.99 23.29 -5.80
N SER A 697 -23.09 24.02 -6.44
CA SER A 697 -23.40 25.28 -7.16
C SER A 697 -23.98 25.04 -8.55
N THR A 698 -23.73 23.88 -9.15
CA THR A 698 -24.20 23.48 -10.48
C THR A 698 -24.93 22.15 -10.40
N THR A 699 -25.99 21.99 -11.18
CA THR A 699 -26.78 20.75 -11.24
C THR A 699 -26.04 19.65 -12.00
N PRO A 700 -25.71 18.50 -11.36
CA PRO A 700 -25.21 17.32 -12.06
C PRO A 700 -26.27 16.72 -12.99
N SER A 701 -25.82 16.08 -14.08
CA SER A 701 -26.70 15.41 -15.05
C SER A 701 -27.17 14.02 -14.60
N ALA A 702 -26.51 13.40 -13.61
CA ALA A 702 -26.96 12.13 -13.06
C ALA A 702 -26.59 11.97 -11.58
N PHE A 703 -27.41 11.19 -10.86
CA PHE A 703 -27.22 10.88 -9.44
C PHE A 703 -27.35 9.38 -9.21
N GLN A 704 -26.45 8.80 -8.43
CA GLN A 704 -26.63 7.47 -7.87
C GLN A 704 -27.46 7.58 -6.60
N ILE A 705 -28.57 6.84 -6.53
CA ILE A 705 -29.59 7.03 -5.51
C ILE A 705 -29.94 5.76 -4.74
N ARG A 706 -30.55 5.96 -3.57
CA ARG A 706 -31.39 5.01 -2.86
C ARG A 706 -32.71 5.67 -2.53
N TYR A 707 -33.82 5.02 -2.82
CA TYR A 707 -35.17 5.52 -2.54
C TYR A 707 -36.08 4.35 -2.19
N GLY A 708 -36.56 4.24 -0.95
CA GLY A 708 -37.25 3.02 -0.52
C GLY A 708 -36.38 1.77 -0.79
N GLY A 709 -36.93 0.78 -1.51
CA GLY A 709 -36.19 -0.37 -2.04
C GLY A 709 -35.65 -0.21 -3.47
N TYR A 710 -35.75 0.98 -4.06
CA TYR A 710 -35.16 1.33 -5.35
C TYR A 710 -33.68 1.69 -5.21
N LYS A 711 -32.89 1.13 -6.13
CA LYS A 711 -31.42 1.27 -6.19
C LYS A 711 -30.99 1.41 -7.64
N GLY A 712 -30.19 2.44 -7.91
CA GLY A 712 -29.62 2.66 -9.23
C GLY A 712 -29.20 4.11 -9.47
N VAL A 713 -29.13 4.48 -10.74
CA VAL A 713 -28.84 5.86 -11.19
C VAL A 713 -30.14 6.53 -11.67
N VAL A 714 -30.28 7.84 -11.46
CA VAL A 714 -31.29 8.67 -12.14
C VAL A 714 -30.61 9.75 -12.96
N ALA A 715 -30.97 9.83 -14.23
CA ALA A 715 -30.45 10.83 -15.17
C ALA A 715 -31.45 11.98 -15.33
N VAL A 716 -30.95 13.20 -15.52
CA VAL A 716 -31.79 14.38 -15.74
C VAL A 716 -32.52 14.26 -17.06
N ASP A 717 -33.85 14.30 -17.02
CA ASP A 717 -34.72 14.38 -18.20
C ASP A 717 -35.46 15.74 -18.18
N PRO A 718 -35.11 16.67 -19.09
CA PRO A 718 -35.78 17.97 -19.17
C PRO A 718 -37.27 17.90 -19.50
N THR A 719 -37.76 16.77 -20.03
CA THR A 719 -39.15 16.59 -20.44
C THR A 719 -40.03 15.95 -19.35
N LEU A 720 -39.44 15.49 -18.25
CA LEU A 720 -40.15 14.81 -17.18
C LEU A 720 -40.95 15.81 -16.32
N SER A 721 -42.26 15.57 -16.18
CA SER A 721 -43.18 16.39 -15.38
C SER A 721 -43.21 15.99 -13.90
N LYS A 722 -43.12 14.70 -13.60
CA LYS A 722 -42.99 14.16 -12.23
C LYS A 722 -41.58 14.36 -11.68
N LYS A 723 -41.39 14.26 -10.37
CA LYS A 723 -40.06 14.47 -9.76
C LYS A 723 -39.09 13.36 -10.17
N LEU A 724 -39.56 12.12 -10.16
CA LEU A 724 -38.78 10.93 -10.51
C LEU A 724 -39.58 10.03 -11.45
N ALA A 725 -38.88 9.31 -12.32
CA ALA A 725 -39.42 8.16 -13.03
C ALA A 725 -38.55 6.93 -12.76
N LEU A 726 -39.14 5.86 -12.23
CA LEU A 726 -38.44 4.67 -11.76
C LEU A 726 -38.88 3.43 -12.55
N ARG A 727 -37.97 2.46 -12.69
CA ARG A 727 -38.17 1.19 -13.41
C ARG A 727 -38.21 -0.01 -12.49
N ASP A 728 -38.82 -1.10 -12.95
CA ASP A 728 -38.92 -2.35 -12.20
C ASP A 728 -37.54 -2.95 -11.90
N SER A 729 -36.61 -2.91 -12.85
CA SER A 729 -35.22 -3.34 -12.66
C SER A 729 -34.53 -2.65 -11.48
N MET A 730 -34.94 -1.44 -11.11
CA MET A 730 -34.38 -0.69 -9.97
C MET A 730 -34.97 -1.15 -8.63
N CYS A 731 -36.20 -1.67 -8.59
CA CYS A 731 -36.88 -2.08 -7.37
C CYS A 731 -36.34 -3.41 -6.87
N LYS A 732 -35.70 -3.42 -5.70
CA LYS A 732 -35.03 -4.61 -5.16
C LYS A 732 -35.82 -5.29 -4.03
N TYR A 733 -36.69 -4.56 -3.36
CA TYR A 733 -37.61 -4.99 -2.31
C TYR A 733 -38.69 -3.92 -2.07
N GLN A 734 -39.79 -4.25 -1.40
CA GLN A 734 -40.85 -3.29 -1.13
C GLN A 734 -40.55 -2.46 0.12
N SER A 735 -40.86 -1.17 0.10
CA SER A 735 -40.65 -0.27 1.24
C SER A 735 -41.64 0.90 1.22
N ASN A 736 -41.98 1.39 2.41
CA ASN A 736 -42.81 2.58 2.61
C ASN A 736 -41.97 3.85 2.79
N ASN A 737 -40.64 3.74 2.78
CA ASN A 737 -39.75 4.87 2.96
C ASN A 737 -39.75 5.76 1.71
N ALA A 738 -40.12 7.03 1.88
CA ALA A 738 -40.22 8.05 0.82
C ALA A 738 -38.99 8.96 0.73
N THR A 739 -37.91 8.69 1.48
CA THR A 739 -36.72 9.54 1.48
C THR A 739 -35.80 9.22 0.32
N LEU A 740 -35.43 10.24 -0.46
CA LEU A 740 -34.39 10.16 -1.48
C LEU A 740 -33.00 10.41 -0.87
N ASP A 741 -32.14 9.41 -0.98
CA ASP A 741 -30.74 9.49 -0.60
C ASP A 741 -29.83 9.48 -1.82
N VAL A 742 -28.84 10.38 -1.84
CA VAL A 742 -27.83 10.48 -2.91
C VAL A 742 -26.49 9.95 -2.43
N LEU A 743 -25.94 8.99 -3.16
CA LEU A 743 -24.66 8.35 -2.86
C LEU A 743 -23.52 9.01 -3.64
N ALA A 744 -23.76 9.30 -4.92
CA ALA A 744 -22.80 9.91 -5.82
C ALA A 744 -23.53 10.72 -6.91
N TRP A 745 -22.78 11.50 -7.67
CA TRP A 745 -23.29 12.30 -8.78
C TRP A 745 -22.26 12.42 -9.90
N SER A 746 -22.71 12.76 -11.10
CA SER A 746 -21.85 13.02 -12.25
C SER A 746 -20.93 14.23 -11.99
N ARG A 747 -19.64 14.06 -12.24
CA ARG A 747 -18.60 15.08 -12.06
C ARG A 747 -17.34 14.70 -12.82
N TYR A 748 -16.46 15.67 -13.06
CA TYR A 748 -15.10 15.38 -13.50
C TYR A 748 -14.41 14.35 -12.57
N GLN A 749 -13.99 13.23 -13.16
CA GLN A 749 -13.12 12.24 -12.53
C GLN A 749 -11.98 11.86 -13.48
N ALA A 750 -10.75 12.00 -12.98
CA ALA A 750 -9.55 11.69 -13.72
C ALA A 750 -9.48 10.19 -14.07
N CYS A 751 -9.08 9.88 -15.31
CA CYS A 751 -8.88 8.51 -15.75
C CYS A 751 -7.43 8.09 -15.57
N PHE A 752 -7.24 6.86 -15.11
CA PHE A 752 -5.93 6.24 -14.97
C PHE A 752 -5.95 4.86 -15.62
N LEU A 753 -4.88 4.52 -16.35
CA LEU A 753 -4.59 3.14 -16.67
C LEU A 753 -4.18 2.41 -15.39
N ASN A 754 -4.47 1.12 -15.33
CA ASN A 754 -4.00 0.23 -14.26
C ASN A 754 -3.41 -1.04 -14.90
N ARG A 755 -2.84 -1.92 -14.07
CA ARG A 755 -2.24 -3.18 -14.54
C ARG A 755 -3.21 -4.04 -15.38
N GLN A 756 -4.49 -4.13 -15.00
CA GLN A 756 -5.50 -4.92 -15.72
C GLN A 756 -5.76 -4.36 -17.12
N VAL A 757 -6.10 -3.07 -17.22
CA VAL A 757 -6.37 -2.39 -18.50
C VAL A 757 -5.14 -2.43 -19.41
N ILE A 758 -3.94 -2.19 -18.87
CA ILE A 758 -2.69 -2.27 -19.64
C ILE A 758 -2.47 -3.68 -20.19
N THR A 759 -2.78 -4.71 -19.39
CA THR A 759 -2.66 -6.12 -19.80
C THR A 759 -3.59 -6.43 -20.96
N LEU A 760 -4.85 -5.98 -20.91
CA LEU A 760 -5.81 -6.18 -22.00
C LEU A 760 -5.43 -5.40 -23.25
N LEU A 761 -5.07 -4.12 -23.13
CA LEU A 761 -4.63 -3.31 -24.27
C LEU A 761 -3.36 -3.89 -24.92
N SER A 762 -2.40 -4.38 -24.13
CA SER A 762 -1.22 -5.06 -24.68
C SER A 762 -1.59 -6.37 -25.39
N THR A 763 -2.60 -7.08 -24.89
CA THR A 763 -3.13 -8.31 -25.52
C THR A 763 -3.81 -8.00 -26.85
N LEU A 764 -4.56 -6.90 -26.92
CA LEU A 764 -5.23 -6.39 -28.12
C LEU A 764 -4.28 -5.72 -29.13
N GLY A 765 -2.96 -5.76 -28.88
CA GLY A 765 -1.94 -5.34 -29.86
C GLY A 765 -1.38 -3.93 -29.67
N VAL A 766 -1.70 -3.22 -28.57
CA VAL A 766 -1.08 -1.91 -28.30
C VAL A 766 0.43 -2.09 -28.01
N PRO A 767 1.33 -1.41 -28.75
CA PRO A 767 2.77 -1.58 -28.57
C PRO A 767 3.29 -1.07 -27.21
N ASN A 768 4.27 -1.76 -26.63
CA ASN A 768 4.85 -1.42 -25.32
C ASN A 768 5.33 0.03 -25.21
N HIS A 769 5.93 0.57 -26.28
CA HIS A 769 6.48 1.93 -26.29
C HIS A 769 5.42 3.01 -26.06
N VAL A 770 4.14 2.74 -26.35
CA VAL A 770 3.02 3.66 -26.09
C VAL A 770 2.83 3.86 -24.59
N PHE A 771 2.82 2.77 -23.82
CA PHE A 771 2.69 2.82 -22.36
C PHE A 771 3.92 3.47 -21.72
N VAL A 772 5.12 3.11 -22.18
CA VAL A 772 6.38 3.73 -21.71
C VAL A 772 6.38 5.23 -21.98
N LYS A 773 5.89 5.66 -23.15
CA LYS A 773 5.75 7.09 -23.47
C LYS A 773 4.75 7.78 -22.51
N LYS A 774 3.60 7.16 -22.25
CA LYS A 774 2.59 7.70 -21.32
C LYS A 774 3.13 7.81 -19.89
N GLN A 775 3.85 6.80 -19.39
CA GLN A 775 4.48 6.87 -18.07
C GLN A 775 5.56 7.95 -18.00
N LYS A 776 6.43 8.07 -19.01
CA LYS A 776 7.43 9.16 -19.08
C LYS A 776 6.77 10.54 -19.07
N GLN A 777 5.62 10.70 -19.74
CA GLN A 777 4.85 11.94 -19.70
C GLN A 777 4.31 12.21 -18.29
N ALA A 778 3.77 11.20 -17.62
CA ALA A 778 3.29 11.33 -16.23
C ALA A 778 4.43 11.72 -15.28
N LEU A 779 5.60 11.07 -15.37
CA LEU A 779 6.78 11.41 -14.55
C LEU A 779 7.24 12.85 -14.79
N LYS A 780 7.35 13.27 -16.06
CA LYS A 780 7.71 14.66 -16.41
C LYS A 780 6.68 15.69 -15.92
N GLN A 781 5.41 15.31 -15.86
CA GLN A 781 4.37 16.15 -15.30
C GLN A 781 4.58 16.34 -13.79
N LEU A 782 4.85 15.25 -13.05
CA LEU A 782 5.14 15.30 -11.61
C LEU A 782 6.41 16.13 -11.30
N GLU A 783 7.49 15.94 -12.05
CA GLU A 783 8.70 16.79 -11.92
C GLU A 783 8.40 18.26 -12.18
N GLY A 784 7.54 18.55 -13.17
CA GLY A 784 7.11 19.90 -13.50
C GLY A 784 6.32 20.60 -12.38
N VAL A 785 5.56 19.86 -11.58
CA VAL A 785 4.79 20.40 -10.44
C VAL A 785 5.70 21.06 -9.42
N LEU A 786 6.89 20.50 -9.17
CA LEU A 786 7.82 21.02 -8.17
C LEU A 786 8.64 22.22 -8.67
N ALA A 787 8.62 22.51 -9.98
CA ALA A 787 9.45 23.55 -10.59
C ALA A 787 8.66 24.72 -11.18
N ASP A 788 7.46 24.47 -11.70
CA ASP A 788 6.66 25.44 -12.45
C ASP A 788 5.30 25.70 -11.77
N PRO A 789 5.02 26.94 -11.30
CA PRO A 789 3.74 27.28 -10.68
C PRO A 789 2.51 26.94 -11.53
N LEU A 790 2.59 27.09 -12.86
CA LEU A 790 1.47 26.83 -13.76
C LEU A 790 1.17 25.33 -13.84
N ARG A 791 2.20 24.49 -13.89
CA ARG A 791 2.05 23.03 -13.86
C ARG A 791 1.55 22.53 -12.51
N ALA A 792 2.01 23.15 -11.42
CA ALA A 792 1.52 22.86 -10.08
C ALA A 792 0.02 23.17 -9.97
N GLN A 793 -0.41 24.32 -10.50
CA GLN A 793 -1.82 24.71 -10.54
C GLN A 793 -2.65 23.72 -11.36
N GLU A 794 -2.19 23.36 -12.57
CA GLU A 794 -2.86 22.36 -13.41
C GLU A 794 -2.99 21.01 -12.70
N ALA A 795 -1.93 20.53 -12.04
CA ALA A 795 -1.95 19.26 -11.33
C ALA A 795 -2.87 19.29 -10.09
N LEU A 796 -2.89 20.38 -9.32
CA LEU A 796 -3.84 20.58 -8.22
C LEU A 796 -5.29 20.64 -8.70
N GLU A 797 -5.50 21.00 -9.96
CA GLU A 797 -6.82 21.07 -10.56
C GLU A 797 -7.29 19.76 -11.18
N ILE A 798 -6.39 18.93 -11.67
CA ILE A 798 -6.75 17.79 -12.51
C ILE A 798 -6.43 16.45 -11.84
N ILE A 799 -5.33 16.39 -11.06
CA ILE A 799 -4.70 15.14 -10.60
C ILE A 799 -4.83 14.99 -9.08
N PHE A 800 -4.52 16.05 -8.33
CA PHE A 800 -4.46 15.98 -6.87
C PHE A 800 -5.80 16.29 -6.22
N GLN A 801 -6.10 15.58 -5.13
CA GLN A 801 -7.28 15.77 -4.30
C GLN A 801 -6.83 15.94 -2.85
N GLY A 802 -7.45 16.84 -2.10
CA GLY A 802 -7.09 17.08 -0.71
C GLY A 802 -7.80 18.30 -0.11
N VAL A 803 -7.89 18.36 1.21
CA VAL A 803 -8.69 19.34 1.97
C VAL A 803 -8.18 20.79 1.75
N PHE A 804 -6.89 20.96 1.50
CA PHE A 804 -6.24 22.25 1.30
C PHE A 804 -5.94 22.60 -0.16
N THR A 805 -6.37 21.78 -1.14
CA THR A 805 -6.08 22.02 -2.57
C THR A 805 -6.47 23.43 -3.05
N ASN A 806 -7.60 23.98 -2.59
CA ASN A 806 -8.01 25.35 -2.93
C ASN A 806 -7.06 26.42 -2.36
N ALA A 807 -6.55 26.23 -1.14
CA ALA A 807 -5.58 27.15 -0.55
C ALA A 807 -4.27 27.16 -1.34
N LEU A 808 -3.76 25.97 -1.67
CA LEU A 808 -2.54 25.81 -2.47
C LEU A 808 -2.66 26.45 -3.86
N LYS A 809 -3.84 26.31 -4.50
CA LYS A 809 -4.13 26.97 -5.77
C LYS A 809 -4.08 28.49 -5.63
N GLU A 810 -4.76 29.07 -4.65
CA GLU A 810 -4.75 30.52 -4.45
C GLU A 810 -3.35 31.05 -4.13
N MET A 811 -2.51 30.28 -3.42
CA MET A 811 -1.11 30.63 -3.19
C MET A 811 -0.35 30.75 -4.52
N LEU A 812 -0.44 29.75 -5.40
CA LEU A 812 0.20 29.80 -6.72
C LEU A 812 -0.32 30.98 -7.56
N VAL A 813 -1.64 31.24 -7.54
CA VAL A 813 -2.26 32.40 -8.22
C VAL A 813 -1.76 33.73 -7.66
N CYS A 814 -1.41 33.79 -6.38
CA CYS A 814 -0.79 34.99 -5.77
C CYS A 814 0.68 35.19 -6.15
N GLY A 815 1.27 34.29 -6.93
CA GLY A 815 2.65 34.39 -7.40
C GLY A 815 3.67 33.66 -6.53
N TYR A 816 3.22 32.83 -5.56
CA TYR A 816 4.15 31.94 -4.85
C TYR A 816 4.76 30.92 -5.82
N LYS A 817 6.07 30.71 -5.74
CA LYS A 817 6.72 29.59 -6.41
C LYS A 817 6.51 28.29 -5.61
N PRO A 818 6.50 27.11 -6.26
CA PRO A 818 6.33 25.81 -5.58
C PRO A 818 7.26 25.56 -4.40
N ASP A 819 8.45 26.16 -4.40
CA ASP A 819 9.49 26.02 -3.37
C ASP A 819 9.63 27.24 -2.45
N ALA A 820 8.82 28.30 -2.66
CA ALA A 820 8.97 29.56 -1.94
C ALA A 820 8.33 29.55 -0.55
N GLU A 821 7.24 28.80 -0.38
CA GLU A 821 6.51 28.73 0.89
C GLU A 821 6.58 27.29 1.44
N PRO A 822 7.01 27.08 2.70
CA PRO A 822 7.19 25.75 3.29
C PRO A 822 5.96 24.83 3.20
N PHE A 823 4.77 25.29 3.57
CA PHE A 823 3.55 24.47 3.52
C PHE A 823 3.20 24.05 2.08
N LEU A 824 3.26 24.97 1.11
CA LEU A 824 3.05 24.68 -0.31
C LEU A 824 4.06 23.64 -0.82
N SER A 825 5.35 23.82 -0.51
CA SER A 825 6.39 22.90 -0.95
C SER A 825 6.19 21.50 -0.37
N LEU A 826 5.90 21.40 0.93
CA LEU A 826 5.64 20.13 1.62
C LEU A 826 4.44 19.39 1.01
N MET A 827 3.35 20.10 0.77
CA MET A 827 2.12 19.53 0.19
C MET A 827 2.35 19.04 -1.25
N LEU A 828 3.03 19.82 -2.10
CA LEU A 828 3.33 19.43 -3.48
C LEU A 828 4.30 18.24 -3.55
N GLN A 829 5.30 18.19 -2.66
CA GLN A 829 6.21 17.04 -2.54
C GLN A 829 5.46 15.77 -2.12
N ALA A 830 4.60 15.85 -1.10
CA ALA A 830 3.80 14.72 -0.65
C ALA A 830 2.86 14.21 -1.76
N PHE A 831 2.20 15.11 -2.50
CA PHE A 831 1.38 14.73 -3.65
C PHE A 831 2.19 14.02 -4.75
N CYS A 832 3.39 14.52 -5.08
CA CYS A 832 4.24 13.88 -6.08
C CYS A 832 4.74 12.51 -5.61
N ALA A 833 5.22 12.41 -4.37
CA ALA A 833 5.69 11.15 -3.78
C ALA A 833 4.57 10.08 -3.79
N SER A 834 3.35 10.47 -3.42
CA SER A 834 2.15 9.61 -3.49
C SER A 834 1.92 9.04 -4.89
N LYS A 835 1.98 9.90 -5.91
CA LYS A 835 1.78 9.46 -7.30
C LYS A 835 2.90 8.61 -7.84
N LEU A 836 4.15 8.82 -7.39
CA LEU A 836 5.27 7.93 -7.72
C LEU A 836 5.05 6.54 -7.13
N VAL A 837 4.63 6.44 -5.86
CA VAL A 837 4.29 5.16 -5.22
C VAL A 837 3.13 4.46 -5.94
N GLU A 838 2.08 5.19 -6.35
CA GLU A 838 0.97 4.62 -7.15
C GLU A 838 1.43 4.12 -8.53
N LEU A 839 2.36 4.83 -9.19
CA LEU A 839 2.96 4.39 -10.46
C LEU A 839 3.77 3.09 -10.28
N ARG A 840 4.56 2.98 -9.21
CA ARG A 840 5.35 1.77 -8.91
C ARG A 840 4.45 0.58 -8.56
N SER A 841 3.61 0.77 -7.53
CA SER A 841 2.84 -0.32 -6.89
C SER A 841 1.58 -0.73 -7.65
N LYS A 842 0.96 0.18 -8.42
CA LYS A 842 -0.32 -0.06 -9.12
C LYS A 842 -0.26 0.23 -10.61
N THR A 843 0.85 0.79 -11.12
CA THR A 843 0.99 1.22 -12.53
C THR A 843 -0.15 2.17 -12.92
N ARG A 844 -0.48 3.09 -12.00
CA ARG A 844 -1.62 4.00 -12.12
C ARG A 844 -1.27 5.21 -12.98
N ILE A 845 -1.22 5.04 -14.30
CA ILE A 845 -0.77 6.07 -15.24
C ILE A 845 -1.93 7.01 -15.58
N PHE A 846 -1.79 8.30 -15.29
CA PHE A 846 -2.79 9.31 -15.64
C PHE A 846 -2.98 9.44 -17.17
N VAL A 847 -4.23 9.52 -17.61
CA VAL A 847 -4.60 9.70 -19.03
C VAL A 847 -5.31 11.06 -19.18
N PRO A 848 -4.63 12.11 -19.67
CA PRO A 848 -5.19 13.45 -19.76
C PRO A 848 -6.50 13.56 -20.56
N ASP A 849 -6.63 12.80 -21.64
CA ASP A 849 -7.82 12.78 -22.50
C ASP A 849 -8.89 11.79 -22.02
N GLY A 850 -8.60 10.99 -20.99
CA GLY A 850 -9.51 9.99 -20.44
C GLY A 850 -10.34 10.55 -19.30
N ARG A 851 -11.56 10.02 -19.13
CA ARG A 851 -12.45 10.34 -18.00
C ARG A 851 -13.02 9.05 -17.40
N SER A 852 -13.23 9.05 -16.09
CA SER A 852 -14.14 8.08 -15.46
C SER A 852 -15.52 8.74 -15.39
N LEU A 853 -16.54 8.09 -15.94
CA LEU A 853 -17.86 8.69 -16.18
C LEU A 853 -18.95 7.75 -15.67
N MET A 854 -20.04 8.34 -15.17
CA MET A 854 -21.25 7.60 -14.84
C MET A 854 -21.97 7.18 -16.13
N GLY A 855 -22.44 5.93 -16.18
CA GLY A 855 -23.21 5.42 -17.32
C GLY A 855 -24.66 5.93 -17.28
N CYS A 856 -25.18 6.34 -18.44
CA CYS A 856 -26.56 6.78 -18.62
C CYS A 856 -27.20 6.14 -19.86
N LEU A 857 -28.52 6.17 -19.94
CA LEU A 857 -29.30 5.65 -21.07
C LEU A 857 -29.78 6.80 -21.95
N ASP A 858 -29.75 6.60 -23.27
CA ASP A 858 -30.34 7.52 -24.23
C ASP A 858 -31.87 7.37 -24.28
N GLU A 859 -32.57 8.14 -23.45
CA GLU A 859 -34.03 8.21 -23.41
C GLU A 859 -34.63 8.80 -24.71
N THR A 860 -33.84 9.52 -25.53
CA THR A 860 -34.30 10.14 -26.78
C THR A 860 -34.36 9.16 -27.96
N ARG A 861 -33.75 7.97 -27.81
CA ARG A 861 -33.66 6.92 -28.84
C ARG A 861 -32.97 7.39 -30.12
N THR A 862 -32.04 8.32 -30.02
CA THR A 862 -31.33 8.90 -31.17
C THR A 862 -30.05 8.16 -31.50
N LEU A 863 -29.34 7.61 -30.50
CA LEU A 863 -28.11 6.86 -30.70
C LEU A 863 -28.36 5.49 -31.35
N GLU A 864 -27.52 5.13 -32.31
CA GLU A 864 -27.47 3.79 -32.91
C GLU A 864 -26.54 2.85 -32.15
N TYR A 865 -26.70 1.54 -32.39
CA TYR A 865 -25.82 0.54 -31.77
C TYR A 865 -24.36 0.72 -32.22
N GLY A 866 -23.43 0.75 -31.27
CA GLY A 866 -22.02 1.08 -31.49
C GLY A 866 -21.68 2.56 -31.30
N GLN A 867 -22.67 3.43 -31.07
CA GLN A 867 -22.48 4.85 -30.78
C GLN A 867 -22.62 5.16 -29.30
N VAL A 868 -21.99 6.24 -28.86
CA VAL A 868 -22.17 6.84 -27.52
C VAL A 868 -22.21 8.35 -27.62
N TYR A 869 -22.80 9.00 -26.62
CA TYR A 869 -22.69 10.44 -26.44
C TYR A 869 -21.89 10.75 -25.17
N VAL A 870 -20.91 11.64 -25.30
CA VAL A 870 -20.08 12.10 -24.19
C VAL A 870 -19.83 13.60 -24.32
N GLN A 871 -20.24 14.35 -23.31
CA GLN A 871 -19.88 15.75 -23.12
C GLN A 871 -19.23 15.89 -21.76
N CYS A 872 -18.11 16.61 -21.72
CA CYS A 872 -17.32 16.80 -20.52
C CYS A 872 -17.23 18.29 -20.18
N SER A 873 -17.24 18.58 -18.88
CA SER A 873 -16.92 19.91 -18.38
C SER A 873 -15.44 20.21 -18.58
N ARG A 874 -15.10 21.45 -18.99
CA ARG A 874 -13.73 21.96 -18.91
C ARG A 874 -13.54 22.59 -17.54
N ARG A 875 -12.43 22.24 -16.86
CA ARG A 875 -11.92 23.08 -15.78
C ARG A 875 -11.14 24.22 -16.43
N LYS A 876 -11.51 25.47 -16.13
CA LYS A 876 -10.90 26.68 -16.70
C LYS A 876 -9.40 26.68 -16.40
N ILE A 877 -8.58 26.52 -17.43
CA ILE A 877 -7.15 26.84 -17.37
C ILE A 877 -7.06 28.37 -17.36
N PHE A 878 -6.72 28.97 -16.23
CA PHE A 878 -6.46 30.41 -16.16
C PHE A 878 -5.15 30.71 -16.91
N GLY A 879 -5.25 31.45 -18.01
CA GLY A 879 -4.11 31.83 -18.86
C GLY A 879 -4.47 32.28 -20.28
N CYS A 880 -5.69 32.00 -20.75
CA CYS A 880 -6.19 32.52 -22.01
C CYS A 880 -7.06 33.77 -21.74
N ASN A 881 -6.52 34.97 -21.99
CA ASN A 881 -7.34 36.17 -22.14
C ASN A 881 -8.25 36.01 -23.37
N ARG A 882 -9.43 35.42 -23.17
CA ARG A 882 -10.57 35.60 -24.06
C ARG A 882 -11.71 36.17 -23.23
N SER A 883 -11.93 37.45 -23.43
CA SER A 883 -13.15 38.17 -23.07
C SER A 883 -14.31 37.59 -23.88
N ASP A 884 -14.96 36.55 -23.39
CA ASP A 884 -16.30 36.17 -23.83
C ASP A 884 -17.09 35.73 -22.60
N THR A 885 -17.98 36.62 -22.15
CA THR A 885 -19.00 36.40 -21.14
C THR A 885 -20.10 35.49 -21.69
N SER A 886 -19.82 34.18 -21.78
CA SER A 886 -20.85 33.14 -21.95
C SER A 886 -20.54 31.95 -21.05
N SER A 887 -21.55 31.49 -20.33
CA SER A 887 -21.49 30.57 -19.19
C SER A 887 -21.35 29.07 -19.52
N ASP A 888 -20.80 28.67 -20.68
CA ASP A 888 -20.71 27.24 -21.03
C ASP A 888 -19.32 26.84 -21.55
N ASP A 889 -18.49 26.34 -20.64
CA ASP A 889 -17.14 25.78 -20.90
C ASP A 889 -17.19 24.24 -21.07
N ASN A 890 -18.20 23.71 -21.77
CA ASN A 890 -18.33 22.27 -22.02
C ASN A 890 -17.77 21.89 -23.39
N PHE A 891 -17.24 20.67 -23.55
CA PHE A 891 -16.82 20.15 -24.87
C PHE A 891 -17.40 18.76 -25.14
N ILE A 892 -17.77 18.54 -26.39
CA ILE A 892 -18.36 17.28 -26.87
C ILE A 892 -17.25 16.43 -27.49
N VAL A 893 -17.17 15.17 -27.06
CA VAL A 893 -16.22 14.20 -27.59
C VAL A 893 -16.77 13.65 -28.91
N ARG A 894 -15.92 13.54 -29.93
CA ARG A 894 -16.26 12.98 -31.24
C ARG A 894 -15.21 11.98 -31.71
N GLY A 895 -15.63 10.98 -32.46
CA GLY A 895 -14.76 9.94 -33.01
C GLY A 895 -14.65 8.72 -32.12
N LYS A 896 -13.69 7.86 -32.42
CA LYS A 896 -13.51 6.59 -31.71
C LYS A 896 -13.08 6.79 -30.25
N VAL A 897 -13.80 6.15 -29.34
CA VAL A 897 -13.51 6.12 -27.90
C VAL A 897 -13.34 4.68 -27.43
N VAL A 898 -12.53 4.49 -26.40
CA VAL A 898 -12.35 3.20 -25.72
C VAL A 898 -13.09 3.24 -24.38
N VAL A 899 -13.97 2.27 -24.16
CA VAL A 899 -14.77 2.13 -22.94
C VAL A 899 -14.46 0.78 -22.29
N ALA A 900 -14.22 0.79 -20.98
CA ALA A 900 -13.99 -0.39 -20.17
C ALA A 900 -14.47 -0.14 -18.73
N LYS A 901 -14.84 -1.20 -18.01
CA LYS A 901 -15.20 -1.17 -16.58
C LYS A 901 -14.17 -1.98 -15.80
N ASN A 902 -13.71 -1.45 -14.67
CA ASN A 902 -12.86 -2.22 -13.75
C ASN A 902 -13.72 -2.98 -12.71
N PRO A 903 -13.32 -4.20 -12.30
CA PRO A 903 -12.25 -5.00 -12.88
C PRO A 903 -12.64 -5.56 -14.26
N CYS A 904 -11.71 -5.53 -15.22
CA CYS A 904 -11.85 -6.15 -16.54
C CYS A 904 -10.73 -7.17 -16.75
N LEU A 905 -11.09 -8.36 -17.25
CA LEU A 905 -10.13 -9.46 -17.44
C LEU A 905 -10.26 -10.11 -18.81
N HIS A 906 -11.46 -10.11 -19.41
CA HIS A 906 -11.63 -10.65 -20.74
C HIS A 906 -11.21 -9.60 -21.78
N PRO A 907 -10.44 -9.94 -22.84
CA PRO A 907 -10.08 -8.97 -23.88
C PRO A 907 -11.28 -8.25 -24.52
N GLY A 908 -12.43 -8.92 -24.57
CA GLY A 908 -13.70 -8.36 -25.06
C GLY A 908 -14.37 -7.33 -24.13
N ASP A 909 -13.89 -7.17 -22.89
CA ASP A 909 -14.39 -6.18 -21.93
C ASP A 909 -14.01 -4.74 -22.33
N VAL A 910 -13.00 -4.60 -23.20
CA VAL A 910 -12.55 -3.32 -23.75
C VAL A 910 -13.25 -3.09 -25.08
N ARG A 911 -14.13 -2.08 -25.14
CA ARG A 911 -14.95 -1.77 -26.31
C ARG A 911 -14.47 -0.50 -27.00
N VAL A 912 -14.41 -0.56 -28.34
CA VAL A 912 -14.22 0.63 -29.17
C VAL A 912 -15.60 1.05 -29.70
N LEU A 913 -16.03 2.25 -29.35
CA LEU A 913 -17.33 2.82 -29.72
C LEU A 913 -17.12 4.15 -30.44
N GLU A 914 -18.13 4.62 -31.18
CA GLU A 914 -18.08 5.91 -31.87
C GLU A 914 -18.79 6.98 -31.05
N ALA A 915 -18.07 7.98 -30.55
CA ALA A 915 -18.65 9.15 -29.91
C ALA A 915 -19.23 10.10 -30.96
N VAL A 916 -20.53 10.38 -30.87
CA VAL A 916 -21.27 11.22 -31.82
C VAL A 916 -21.89 12.42 -31.12
N ASN A 917 -22.06 13.53 -31.84
CA ASN A 917 -22.77 14.69 -31.30
C ASN A 917 -24.27 14.57 -31.55
N VAL A 918 -25.05 14.64 -30.48
CA VAL A 918 -26.51 14.63 -30.51
C VAL A 918 -27.03 15.86 -29.77
N PRO A 919 -27.61 16.87 -30.46
CA PRO A 919 -28.13 18.08 -29.82
C PRO A 919 -29.14 17.83 -28.69
N ALA A 920 -29.98 16.80 -28.83
CA ALA A 920 -30.97 16.45 -27.81
C ALA A 920 -30.33 16.00 -26.48
N LEU A 921 -29.06 15.60 -26.48
CA LEU A 921 -28.32 15.10 -25.30
C LEU A 921 -27.36 16.14 -24.70
N HIS A 922 -27.37 17.41 -25.16
CA HIS A 922 -26.45 18.46 -24.67
C HIS A 922 -26.56 18.79 -23.18
N HIS A 923 -27.69 18.44 -22.56
CA HIS A 923 -27.92 18.56 -21.12
C HIS A 923 -27.17 17.50 -20.30
N MET A 924 -26.65 16.45 -20.94
CA MET A 924 -25.92 15.35 -20.29
C MET A 924 -24.42 15.65 -20.25
N VAL A 925 -23.91 16.02 -19.08
CA VAL A 925 -22.52 16.46 -18.85
C VAL A 925 -21.86 15.57 -17.80
N ASP A 926 -20.60 15.21 -18.05
CA ASP A 926 -19.79 14.33 -17.20
C ASP A 926 -20.39 12.93 -17.00
N CYS A 927 -21.12 12.46 -18.02
CA CYS A 927 -21.66 11.10 -18.14
C CYS A 927 -21.31 10.51 -19.52
N VAL A 928 -21.38 9.18 -19.63
CA VAL A 928 -21.40 8.47 -20.92
C VAL A 928 -22.81 7.95 -21.16
N VAL A 929 -23.43 8.39 -22.26
CA VAL A 929 -24.80 7.99 -22.62
C VAL A 929 -24.75 6.86 -23.65
N PHE A 930 -25.37 5.74 -23.31
CA PHE A 930 -25.42 4.52 -24.11
C PHE A 930 -26.74 4.42 -24.90
N PRO A 931 -26.71 3.80 -26.08
CA PRO A 931 -27.90 3.60 -26.90
C PRO A 931 -28.83 2.57 -26.26
N GLN A 932 -30.13 2.83 -26.36
CA GLN A 932 -31.15 1.84 -26.04
C GLN A 932 -31.45 0.87 -27.22
N LYS A 933 -30.78 1.06 -28.37
CA LYS A 933 -30.89 0.21 -29.56
C LYS A 933 -29.72 -0.78 -29.60
N GLY A 934 -29.97 -1.99 -30.10
CA GLY A 934 -28.91 -2.92 -30.46
C GLY A 934 -29.22 -4.37 -30.19
N LYS A 935 -28.18 -5.21 -30.32
CA LYS A 935 -28.27 -6.65 -30.09
C LYS A 935 -28.02 -7.06 -28.64
N ARG A 936 -27.26 -6.23 -27.90
CA ARG A 936 -26.85 -6.44 -26.50
C ARG A 936 -26.44 -5.07 -25.91
N PRO A 937 -26.81 -4.72 -24.67
CA PRO A 937 -26.42 -3.44 -24.07
C PRO A 937 -24.90 -3.29 -23.95
N HIS A 938 -24.34 -2.14 -24.34
CA HIS A 938 -22.90 -1.88 -24.20
C HIS A 938 -22.36 -1.98 -22.76
N PRO A 939 -23.09 -1.53 -21.71
CA PRO A 939 -22.67 -1.79 -20.32
C PRO A 939 -22.48 -3.28 -20.04
N ASN A 940 -23.40 -4.12 -20.52
CA ASN A 940 -23.34 -5.57 -20.33
C ASN A 940 -22.21 -6.23 -21.14
N GLU A 941 -21.75 -5.61 -22.22
CA GLU A 941 -20.56 -6.02 -22.97
C GLU A 941 -19.24 -5.65 -22.26
N CYS A 942 -19.27 -4.72 -21.31
CA CYS A 942 -18.12 -4.29 -20.52
C CYS A 942 -18.14 -5.00 -19.15
N SER A 943 -17.64 -6.24 -19.09
CA SER A 943 -17.59 -7.05 -17.87
C SER A 943 -18.96 -7.30 -17.21
N GLY A 944 -20.01 -7.48 -18.04
CA GLY A 944 -21.35 -7.83 -17.55
C GLY A 944 -22.06 -6.72 -16.77
N SER A 945 -21.64 -5.45 -16.92
CA SER A 945 -22.19 -4.35 -16.13
C SER A 945 -23.65 -4.03 -16.43
N ASP A 946 -24.31 -3.47 -15.43
CA ASP A 946 -25.57 -2.72 -15.48
C ASP A 946 -25.29 -1.21 -15.31
N LEU A 947 -26.34 -0.42 -15.13
CA LEU A 947 -26.30 1.01 -14.83
C LEU A 947 -26.70 1.30 -13.37
N ASP A 948 -26.59 0.32 -12.46
CA ASP A 948 -27.00 0.45 -11.06
C ASP A 948 -25.89 1.06 -10.16
N GLY A 949 -24.64 0.94 -10.60
CA GLY A 949 -23.46 1.51 -9.95
C GLY A 949 -22.94 0.71 -8.75
N ASP A 950 -23.13 -0.62 -8.69
CA ASP A 950 -23.05 -1.33 -7.40
C ASP A 950 -22.19 -2.62 -7.31
N PHE A 951 -21.97 -3.12 -6.07
CA PHE A 951 -21.68 -4.53 -5.70
C PHE A 951 -22.02 -4.86 -4.22
N TYR A 952 -23.04 -5.70 -3.82
CA TYR A 952 -23.26 -6.13 -2.38
C TYR A 952 -24.01 -7.52 -2.05
N PHE A 953 -23.96 -8.11 -0.78
CA PHE A 953 -24.40 -9.47 -0.20
C PHE A 953 -24.47 -9.70 1.39
N GLU A 954 -24.74 -10.94 1.95
CA GLU A 954 -25.39 -11.57 3.18
C GLU A 954 -24.68 -12.25 4.42
N VAL A 955 -25.50 -12.39 5.52
CA VAL A 955 -25.47 -12.81 6.97
C VAL A 955 -24.75 -14.09 7.51
N GLU A 956 -24.10 -13.85 8.68
CA GLU A 956 -23.54 -14.75 9.73
C GLU A 956 -22.72 -15.97 9.31
N GLU A 957 -23.34 -17.12 9.02
CA GLU A 957 -22.58 -18.27 8.50
C GLU A 957 -22.16 -18.04 7.04
N SER A 958 -22.97 -17.27 6.30
CA SER A 958 -22.61 -16.76 4.98
C SER A 958 -21.47 -15.73 5.06
N PHE A 959 -21.38 -14.95 6.15
CA PHE A 959 -20.29 -14.00 6.35
C PHE A 959 -18.95 -14.73 6.50
N THR A 960 -18.87 -15.74 7.37
CA THR A 960 -17.67 -16.56 7.51
C THR A 960 -17.37 -17.35 6.23
N ASN A 961 -18.40 -17.90 5.59
CA ASN A 961 -18.24 -18.57 4.29
C ASN A 961 -17.76 -17.60 3.19
N PHE A 962 -18.16 -16.33 3.21
CA PHE A 962 -17.66 -15.33 2.28
C PHE A 962 -16.16 -15.12 2.48
N ILE A 963 -15.69 -14.91 3.71
CA ILE A 963 -14.26 -14.72 3.99
C ILE A 963 -13.45 -15.95 3.55
N VAL A 964 -13.97 -17.15 3.78
CA VAL A 964 -13.36 -18.41 3.31
C VAL A 964 -13.28 -18.47 1.78
N ASN A 965 -14.29 -17.93 1.08
CA ASN A 965 -14.47 -18.10 -0.36
C ASN A 965 -14.21 -16.84 -1.18
N ASP A 966 -13.73 -15.74 -0.59
CA ASP A 966 -13.34 -14.53 -1.31
C ASP A 966 -12.05 -14.76 -2.10
N ASN A 967 -12.24 -15.32 -3.28
CA ASN A 967 -11.19 -15.59 -4.24
C ASN A 967 -11.05 -14.47 -5.28
N LEU A 968 -11.80 -13.36 -5.18
CA LEU A 968 -11.83 -12.34 -6.24
C LEU A 968 -10.45 -11.71 -6.44
N GLY A 969 -9.79 -11.32 -5.35
CA GLY A 969 -8.43 -10.80 -5.37
C GLY A 969 -7.40 -11.83 -5.86
N ILE A 970 -7.57 -13.10 -5.48
CA ILE A 970 -6.70 -14.21 -5.90
C ILE A 970 -6.82 -14.43 -7.41
N ILE A 971 -8.05 -14.46 -7.94
CA ILE A 971 -8.34 -14.63 -9.38
C ILE A 971 -7.73 -13.47 -10.18
N CYS A 972 -7.93 -12.22 -9.74
CA CYS A 972 -7.35 -11.04 -10.40
C CYS A 972 -5.81 -11.08 -10.42
N ASN A 973 -5.19 -11.44 -9.30
CA ASN A 973 -3.74 -11.58 -9.21
C ASN A 973 -3.23 -12.72 -10.08
N ALA A 974 -3.87 -13.89 -10.04
CA ALA A 974 -3.52 -15.03 -10.88
C ALA A 974 -3.59 -14.65 -12.36
N HIS A 975 -4.66 -13.96 -12.78
CA HIS A 975 -4.83 -13.52 -14.16
C HIS A 975 -3.68 -12.62 -14.62
N ILE A 976 -3.25 -11.65 -13.79
CA ILE A 976 -2.09 -10.81 -14.11
C ILE A 976 -0.83 -11.66 -14.30
N VAL A 977 -0.60 -12.66 -13.45
CA VAL A 977 0.60 -13.52 -13.54
C VAL A 977 0.56 -14.42 -14.78
N PHE A 978 -0.57 -15.08 -15.05
CA PHE A 978 -0.71 -15.91 -16.25
C PHE A 978 -0.59 -15.07 -17.52
N ALA A 979 -1.23 -13.90 -17.58
CA ALA A 979 -1.13 -13.00 -18.71
C ALA A 979 0.29 -12.45 -18.93
N ASP A 980 1.09 -12.33 -17.87
CA ASP A 980 2.49 -11.94 -17.99
C ASP A 980 3.35 -13.06 -18.61
N ARG A 981 3.19 -14.28 -18.11
CA ARG A 981 3.98 -15.46 -18.49
C ARG A 981 3.65 -16.02 -19.85
N GLU A 982 2.37 -16.13 -20.15
CA GLU A 982 1.92 -16.89 -21.31
C GLU A 982 2.10 -16.13 -22.61
N HIS A 983 2.35 -16.87 -23.70
CA HIS A 983 2.59 -16.29 -25.02
C HIS A 983 1.41 -15.42 -25.49
N TRP A 984 0.18 -15.94 -25.32
CA TRP A 984 -1.08 -15.30 -25.73
C TRP A 984 -1.64 -14.30 -24.72
N LYS A 985 -0.91 -13.99 -23.65
CA LYS A 985 -1.29 -13.00 -22.63
C LYS A 985 -2.71 -13.26 -22.08
N ALA A 986 -3.57 -12.24 -21.99
CA ALA A 986 -4.95 -12.39 -21.48
C ALA A 986 -5.87 -13.21 -22.41
N SER A 987 -5.43 -13.56 -23.62
CA SER A 987 -6.14 -14.49 -24.50
C SER A 987 -5.74 -15.94 -24.29
N SER A 988 -4.89 -16.26 -23.31
CA SER A 988 -4.59 -17.64 -22.98
C SER A 988 -5.80 -18.37 -22.38
N ALA A 989 -5.85 -19.70 -22.54
CA ALA A 989 -6.94 -20.50 -22.00
C ALA A 989 -7.10 -20.31 -20.48
N SER A 990 -5.99 -20.26 -19.74
CA SER A 990 -5.99 -20.01 -18.29
C SER A 990 -6.52 -18.63 -17.94
N CYS A 991 -6.18 -17.58 -18.70
CA CYS A 991 -6.71 -16.23 -18.47
C CYS A 991 -8.20 -16.14 -18.77
N ILE A 992 -8.68 -16.78 -19.83
CA ILE A 992 -10.11 -16.81 -20.19
C ILE A 992 -10.91 -17.56 -19.12
N GLU A 993 -10.42 -18.70 -18.64
CA GLU A 993 -11.03 -19.44 -17.53
C GLU A 993 -11.09 -18.58 -16.25
N LEU A 994 -9.99 -17.89 -15.91
CA LEU A 994 -9.96 -16.94 -14.79
C LEU A 994 -10.94 -15.77 -14.97
N ALA A 995 -11.14 -15.27 -16.19
CA ALA A 995 -12.12 -14.21 -16.47
C ALA A 995 -13.56 -14.70 -16.25
N HIS A 996 -13.88 -15.94 -16.65
CA HIS A 996 -15.18 -16.56 -16.33
C HIS A 996 -15.37 -16.73 -14.82
N LEU A 997 -14.37 -17.26 -14.12
CA LEU A 997 -14.41 -17.40 -12.66
C LEU A 997 -14.57 -16.05 -11.96
N ASN A 998 -13.93 -15.00 -12.47
CA ASN A 998 -14.08 -13.65 -11.93
C ASN A 998 -15.51 -13.11 -12.08
N SER A 999 -16.12 -13.28 -13.25
CA SER A 999 -17.52 -12.87 -13.48
C SER A 999 -18.46 -13.56 -12.50
N HIS A 1000 -18.25 -14.86 -12.23
CA HIS A 1000 -19.02 -15.58 -11.22
C HIS A 1000 -18.68 -15.12 -9.80
N ALA A 1001 -17.42 -14.82 -9.50
CA ALA A 1001 -16.98 -14.38 -8.17
C ALA A 1001 -17.50 -12.99 -7.80
N VAL A 1002 -17.71 -12.12 -8.78
CA VAL A 1002 -18.33 -10.80 -8.60
C VAL A 1002 -19.79 -10.91 -8.17
N ASP A 1003 -20.51 -11.90 -8.69
CA ASP A 1003 -21.90 -12.20 -8.34
C ASP A 1003 -22.05 -13.22 -7.20
N SER A 1004 -20.95 -13.84 -6.77
CA SER A 1004 -20.87 -14.77 -5.64
C SER A 1004 -21.44 -14.18 -4.36
N PRO A 1005 -21.21 -12.86 -4.07
CA PRO A 1005 -22.09 -12.05 -3.26
C PRO A 1005 -23.56 -12.34 -3.61
N LYS A 1006 -24.25 -11.64 -4.49
CA LYS A 1006 -25.73 -11.74 -4.66
C LYS A 1006 -26.34 -13.15 -4.80
N THR A 1007 -25.58 -14.14 -5.29
CA THR A 1007 -26.07 -15.50 -5.61
C THR A 1007 -25.81 -16.53 -4.51
N GLY A 1008 -24.83 -16.31 -3.63
CA GLY A 1008 -24.35 -17.31 -2.68
C GLY A 1008 -23.54 -18.46 -3.30
N VAL A 1009 -23.20 -18.37 -4.59
CA VAL A 1009 -22.44 -19.41 -5.30
C VAL A 1009 -20.96 -19.27 -4.98
N VAL A 1010 -20.37 -20.30 -4.37
CA VAL A 1010 -18.94 -20.32 -4.05
C VAL A 1010 -18.10 -20.59 -5.30
N VAL A 1011 -17.15 -19.70 -5.60
CA VAL A 1011 -16.20 -19.89 -6.71
C VAL A 1011 -14.88 -20.45 -6.18
N LYS A 1012 -14.58 -21.70 -6.50
CA LYS A 1012 -13.30 -22.36 -6.15
C LYS A 1012 -12.30 -22.19 -7.29
N VAL A 1013 -11.08 -21.73 -6.98
CA VAL A 1013 -9.99 -21.62 -7.97
C VAL A 1013 -9.35 -23.00 -8.20
N PRO A 1014 -9.41 -23.55 -9.43
CA PRO A 1014 -8.79 -24.82 -9.78
C PRO A 1014 -7.28 -24.87 -9.48
N SER A 1015 -6.75 -26.05 -9.19
CA SER A 1015 -5.33 -26.22 -8.82
C SER A 1015 -4.35 -25.78 -9.91
N HIS A 1016 -4.71 -25.99 -11.19
CA HIS A 1016 -3.87 -25.58 -12.33
C HIS A 1016 -3.82 -24.07 -12.54
N LEU A 1017 -4.77 -23.31 -11.96
CA LEU A 1017 -4.82 -21.85 -11.99
C LEU A 1017 -4.19 -21.21 -10.75
N ARG A 1018 -3.50 -21.99 -9.90
CA ARG A 1018 -2.79 -21.47 -8.73
C ARG A 1018 -1.38 -21.02 -9.10
N VAL A 1019 -1.00 -19.88 -8.56
CA VAL A 1019 0.31 -19.27 -8.83
C VAL A 1019 1.29 -19.57 -7.69
N HIS A 1020 2.47 -20.06 -8.05
CA HIS A 1020 3.54 -20.42 -7.09
C HIS A 1020 4.76 -19.48 -7.11
N GLU A 1021 4.90 -18.70 -8.18
CA GLU A 1021 5.99 -17.74 -8.37
C GLU A 1021 5.38 -16.48 -9.00
N PHE A 1022 5.82 -15.30 -8.61
CA PHE A 1022 5.19 -14.02 -8.96
C PHE A 1022 6.15 -13.11 -9.74
N PRO A 1023 5.66 -12.21 -10.60
CA PRO A 1023 6.53 -11.26 -11.27
C PRO A 1023 7.08 -10.21 -10.30
N ASP A 1024 8.28 -9.71 -10.59
CA ASP A 1024 9.03 -8.71 -9.82
C ASP A 1024 8.21 -7.47 -9.46
N PHE A 1025 7.37 -6.98 -10.37
CA PHE A 1025 6.53 -5.81 -10.14
C PHE A 1025 5.44 -5.99 -9.07
N MET A 1026 5.17 -7.22 -8.62
CA MET A 1026 4.24 -7.49 -7.52
C MET A 1026 4.90 -7.41 -6.13
N GLU A 1027 6.23 -7.27 -6.06
CA GLU A 1027 7.01 -7.04 -4.83
C GLU A 1027 6.68 -8.04 -3.67
N LYS A 1028 6.47 -9.32 -4.01
CA LYS A 1028 6.19 -10.38 -3.02
C LYS A 1028 7.49 -10.82 -2.33
N VAL A 1029 7.76 -10.28 -1.15
CA VAL A 1029 9.02 -10.51 -0.40
C VAL A 1029 9.14 -11.94 0.13
N ASP A 1030 8.01 -12.59 0.41
CA ASP A 1030 7.92 -13.94 1.00
C ASP A 1030 7.70 -15.06 -0.03
N LYS A 1031 7.57 -14.73 -1.32
CA LYS A 1031 7.30 -15.69 -2.40
C LYS A 1031 8.43 -15.70 -3.43
N PRO A 1032 8.64 -16.83 -4.13
CA PRO A 1032 9.52 -16.85 -5.29
C PRO A 1032 9.09 -15.81 -6.33
N THR A 1033 10.04 -15.06 -6.88
CA THR A 1033 9.77 -14.03 -7.89
C THR A 1033 10.64 -14.17 -9.14
N TYR A 1034 10.07 -13.85 -10.30
CA TYR A 1034 10.79 -13.76 -11.60
C TYR A 1034 10.75 -12.35 -12.17
N GLU A 1035 11.77 -11.96 -12.94
CA GLU A 1035 11.74 -10.68 -13.65
C GLU A 1035 10.76 -10.74 -14.83
N SER A 1036 9.70 -9.91 -14.81
CA SER A 1036 8.75 -9.82 -15.93
C SER A 1036 9.41 -9.21 -17.16
N LYS A 1037 9.26 -9.87 -18.31
CA LYS A 1037 9.73 -9.38 -19.61
C LYS A 1037 8.67 -8.53 -20.34
N ARG A 1038 7.49 -8.37 -19.76
CA ARG A 1038 6.37 -7.63 -20.36
C ARG A 1038 6.42 -6.15 -19.98
N VAL A 1039 5.47 -5.41 -20.54
CA VAL A 1039 5.42 -3.94 -20.38
C VAL A 1039 5.28 -3.52 -18.92
N ILE A 1040 4.53 -4.24 -18.09
CA ILE A 1040 4.34 -3.88 -16.67
C ILE A 1040 5.66 -4.00 -15.90
N GLY A 1041 6.43 -5.07 -16.12
CA GLY A 1041 7.78 -5.21 -15.56
C GLY A 1041 8.71 -4.08 -15.97
N GLN A 1042 8.70 -3.72 -17.26
CA GLN A 1042 9.50 -2.58 -17.77
C GLN A 1042 9.11 -1.24 -17.12
N LEU A 1043 7.80 -0.99 -16.98
CA LEU A 1043 7.27 0.22 -16.35
C LEU A 1043 7.62 0.29 -14.86
N PHE A 1044 7.51 -0.84 -14.15
CA PHE A 1044 7.89 -0.94 -12.75
C PHE A 1044 9.37 -0.65 -12.53
N ARG A 1045 10.26 -1.33 -13.27
CA ARG A 1045 11.71 -1.13 -13.14
C ARG A 1045 12.12 0.29 -13.49
N GLN A 1046 11.49 0.91 -14.50
CA GLN A 1046 11.72 2.32 -14.80
C GLN A 1046 11.48 3.26 -13.60
N VAL A 1047 10.42 3.04 -12.81
CA VAL A 1047 10.14 3.87 -11.62
C VAL A 1047 11.08 3.49 -10.48
N LYS A 1048 11.30 2.20 -10.27
CA LYS A 1048 12.19 1.68 -9.22
C LYS A 1048 13.63 2.16 -9.38
N ASP A 1049 14.16 2.17 -10.59
CA ASP A 1049 15.51 2.63 -10.89
C ASP A 1049 15.66 4.15 -10.63
N LEU A 1050 14.60 4.94 -10.85
CA LEU A 1050 14.58 6.37 -10.52
C LEU A 1050 14.61 6.60 -9.00
N GLU A 1051 13.84 5.83 -8.23
CA GLU A 1051 13.87 5.87 -6.77
C GLU A 1051 15.27 5.53 -6.24
N LEU A 1052 15.87 4.44 -6.73
CA LEU A 1052 17.22 4.02 -6.35
C LEU A 1052 18.29 5.05 -6.75
N ALA A 1053 18.12 5.75 -7.88
CA ALA A 1053 19.01 6.83 -8.29
C ALA A 1053 18.84 8.09 -7.41
N SER A 1054 17.65 8.35 -6.88
CA SER A 1054 17.38 9.45 -5.94
C SER A 1054 17.83 9.17 -4.50
N ASP A 1055 18.03 7.90 -4.11
CA ASP A 1055 18.52 7.48 -2.79
C ASP A 1055 20.03 7.70 -2.56
N SER A 1056 20.71 8.47 -3.43
CA SER A 1056 21.99 9.09 -3.06
C SER A 1056 21.77 10.05 -1.87
N PRO A 1057 22.67 10.10 -0.86
CA PRO A 1057 22.46 10.79 0.41
C PRO A 1057 22.20 12.30 0.32
N SER A 1058 22.28 12.89 -0.87
CA SER A 1058 21.97 14.29 -1.15
C SER A 1058 20.54 14.56 -1.67
N ASN A 1059 19.74 13.55 -2.03
CA ASN A 1059 18.43 13.74 -2.70
C ASN A 1059 17.32 12.75 -2.29
N SER A 1060 17.45 12.05 -1.16
CA SER A 1060 16.36 11.24 -0.61
C SER A 1060 15.13 12.14 -0.40
N ALA A 1061 13.98 11.74 -0.96
CA ALA A 1061 12.68 12.39 -0.82
C ALA A 1061 12.12 12.27 0.62
N THR A 1062 12.96 12.51 1.62
CA THR A 1062 12.51 12.78 2.98
C THR A 1062 11.94 14.19 2.95
N ILE A 1063 10.61 14.29 3.05
CA ILE A 1063 9.87 15.54 3.27
C ILE A 1063 10.63 16.28 4.40
N LYS A 1064 11.33 17.37 4.07
CA LYS A 1064 12.20 18.04 5.04
C LYS A 1064 11.32 18.61 6.15
N ALA A 1065 11.54 18.18 7.40
CA ALA A 1065 10.83 18.72 8.55
C ALA A 1065 11.00 20.25 8.61
N PHE A 1066 9.96 20.96 9.01
CA PHE A 1066 10.02 22.40 9.23
C PHE A 1066 10.87 22.67 10.49
N THR A 1067 12.17 22.93 10.30
CA THR A 1067 13.09 23.21 11.41
C THR A 1067 13.10 24.69 11.78
N MET A 1068 13.67 25.01 12.94
CA MET A 1068 13.89 26.40 13.37
C MET A 1068 14.71 27.21 12.33
N GLU A 1069 15.67 26.58 11.65
CA GLU A 1069 16.44 27.22 10.58
C GLU A 1069 15.57 27.56 9.36
N VAL A 1070 14.64 26.68 9.00
CA VAL A 1070 13.65 26.93 7.93
C VAL A 1070 12.73 28.07 8.34
N ALA A 1071 12.26 28.11 9.60
CA ALA A 1071 11.45 29.20 10.11
C ALA A 1071 12.18 30.56 10.01
N LEU A 1072 13.47 30.62 10.38
CA LEU A 1072 14.28 31.84 10.27
C LEU A 1072 14.44 32.31 8.83
N LYS A 1073 14.57 31.37 7.88
CA LYS A 1073 14.80 31.67 6.48
C LYS A 1073 13.53 32.07 5.72
N PHE A 1074 12.39 31.46 6.04
CA PHE A 1074 11.16 31.54 5.24
C PHE A 1074 10.02 32.31 5.91
N TYR A 1075 10.24 32.89 7.10
CA TYR A 1075 9.27 33.81 7.69
C TYR A 1075 9.05 35.02 6.77
N ASP A 1076 7.79 35.33 6.45
CA ASP A 1076 7.41 36.44 5.57
C ASP A 1076 6.90 37.64 6.36
N PRO A 1077 7.70 38.72 6.52
CA PRO A 1077 7.27 39.91 7.26
C PRO A 1077 6.10 40.65 6.59
N ASP A 1078 5.80 40.40 5.31
CA ASP A 1078 4.61 41.00 4.66
C ASP A 1078 3.30 40.53 5.28
N MET A 1079 3.32 39.38 5.95
CA MET A 1079 2.14 38.84 6.62
C MET A 1079 1.81 39.59 7.92
N GLU A 1080 2.68 40.48 8.39
CA GLU A 1080 2.42 41.33 9.57
C GLU A 1080 1.56 42.55 9.17
N VAL A 1081 0.42 42.67 9.86
CA VAL A 1081 -0.56 43.75 9.70
C VAL A 1081 -0.76 44.42 11.05
N ASP A 1082 -0.85 45.74 11.07
CA ASP A 1082 -0.97 46.53 12.29
C ASP A 1082 -2.12 46.02 13.19
N GLY A 1083 -1.84 45.85 14.48
CA GLY A 1083 -2.81 45.39 15.48
C GLY A 1083 -2.90 43.87 15.66
N PHE A 1084 -2.12 43.07 14.93
CA PHE A 1084 -2.08 41.61 15.10
C PHE A 1084 -1.67 41.16 16.51
N GLU A 1085 -0.84 41.95 17.20
CA GLU A 1085 -0.33 41.65 18.54
C GLU A 1085 -1.45 41.48 19.58
N ASN A 1086 -2.58 42.16 19.37
CA ASN A 1086 -3.77 42.07 20.23
C ASN A 1086 -4.38 40.66 20.19
N TYR A 1087 -4.16 39.90 19.11
CA TYR A 1087 -4.74 38.59 18.88
C TYR A 1087 -3.75 37.43 19.07
N VAL A 1088 -2.46 37.71 19.29
CA VAL A 1088 -1.41 36.67 19.43
C VAL A 1088 -1.73 35.68 20.55
N LYS A 1089 -2.23 36.14 21.70
CA LYS A 1089 -2.57 35.26 22.83
C LYS A 1089 -3.69 34.27 22.48
N ASP A 1090 -4.70 34.73 21.76
CA ASP A 1090 -5.80 33.87 21.32
C ASP A 1090 -5.33 32.92 20.20
N ALA A 1091 -4.54 33.42 19.26
CA ALA A 1091 -3.94 32.62 18.19
C ALA A 1091 -3.09 31.45 18.72
N ILE A 1092 -2.31 31.65 19.79
CA ILE A 1092 -1.56 30.57 20.46
C ILE A 1092 -2.49 29.48 20.98
N ASN A 1093 -3.63 29.87 21.58
CA ASN A 1093 -4.59 28.89 22.11
C ASN A 1093 -5.22 28.10 20.96
N TYR A 1094 -5.73 28.78 19.93
CA TYR A 1094 -6.34 28.11 18.78
C TYR A 1094 -5.35 27.23 17.99
N LYS A 1095 -4.09 27.67 17.86
CA LYS A 1095 -3.03 26.85 17.26
C LYS A 1095 -2.81 25.57 18.06
N ARG A 1096 -2.75 25.65 19.39
CA ARG A 1096 -2.58 24.48 20.26
C ARG A 1096 -3.76 23.52 20.13
N GLU A 1097 -4.99 24.02 20.13
CA GLU A 1097 -6.19 23.19 19.95
C GLU A 1097 -6.21 22.52 18.57
N TYR A 1098 -5.88 23.26 17.51
CA TYR A 1098 -5.78 22.71 16.17
C TYR A 1098 -4.72 21.62 16.06
N ASP A 1099 -3.52 21.88 16.55
CA ASP A 1099 -2.41 20.93 16.52
C ASP A 1099 -2.70 19.68 17.34
N TYR A 1100 -3.38 19.85 18.48
CA TYR A 1100 -3.82 18.74 19.31
C TYR A 1100 -4.78 17.83 18.54
N LYS A 1101 -5.83 18.40 17.93
CA LYS A 1101 -6.83 17.65 17.15
C LYS A 1101 -6.24 17.02 15.89
N LEU A 1102 -5.41 17.75 15.13
CA LEU A 1102 -4.75 17.21 13.94
C LEU A 1102 -3.75 16.11 14.29
N GLY A 1103 -2.93 16.32 15.31
CA GLY A 1103 -1.98 15.32 15.78
C GLY A 1103 -2.66 14.07 16.31
N ASN A 1104 -3.83 14.18 16.93
CA ASN A 1104 -4.64 13.02 17.31
C ASN A 1104 -5.04 12.18 16.09
N LEU A 1105 -5.50 12.81 14.99
CA LEU A 1105 -5.78 12.09 13.74
C LEU A 1105 -4.53 11.44 13.15
N ILE A 1106 -3.37 12.10 13.20
CA ILE A 1106 -2.10 11.54 12.74
C ILE A 1106 -1.76 10.26 13.52
N ASP A 1107 -1.85 10.32 14.85
CA ASP A 1107 -1.52 9.20 15.74
C ASP A 1107 -2.53 8.04 15.65
N ASP A 1108 -3.83 8.35 15.53
CA ASP A 1108 -4.91 7.37 15.46
C ASP A 1108 -4.78 6.48 14.22
N TYR A 1109 -4.45 7.08 13.08
CA TYR A 1109 -4.32 6.37 11.80
C TYR A 1109 -2.86 6.00 11.47
N GLY A 1110 -1.89 6.45 12.28
CA GLY A 1110 -0.47 6.16 12.14
C GLY A 1110 0.22 6.82 10.93
N PHE A 1111 -0.18 8.05 10.60
CA PHE A 1111 0.58 8.87 9.65
C PHE A 1111 1.88 9.36 10.29
N LYS A 1112 2.92 9.60 9.49
CA LYS A 1112 4.20 10.10 10.01
C LYS A 1112 4.28 11.61 9.98
N THR A 1113 3.69 12.24 8.96
CA THR A 1113 3.79 13.69 8.77
C THR A 1113 2.44 14.34 8.50
N GLU A 1114 2.34 15.64 8.79
CA GLU A 1114 1.19 16.47 8.45
C GLU A 1114 0.87 16.43 6.93
N ALA A 1115 1.89 16.47 6.08
CA ALA A 1115 1.68 16.48 4.64
C ALA A 1115 1.04 15.17 4.13
N GLU A 1116 1.39 14.02 4.71
CA GLU A 1116 0.80 12.73 4.37
C GLU A 1116 -0.70 12.70 4.67
N ILE A 1117 -1.11 13.09 5.90
CA ILE A 1117 -2.52 13.05 6.30
C ILE A 1117 -3.36 14.06 5.50
N LEU A 1118 -2.86 15.28 5.27
CA LEU A 1118 -3.61 16.34 4.57
C LEU A 1118 -3.79 16.09 3.08
N THR A 1119 -2.85 15.36 2.46
CA THR A 1119 -2.94 14.94 1.06
C THR A 1119 -3.64 13.59 0.90
N GLY A 1120 -3.87 12.85 1.99
CA GLY A 1120 -4.32 11.45 1.94
C GLY A 1120 -3.27 10.51 1.34
N SER A 1121 -1.99 10.90 1.36
CA SER A 1121 -0.89 10.17 0.74
C SER A 1121 -0.16 9.33 1.76
N ILE A 1122 -0.35 8.03 1.70
CA ILE A 1122 0.34 7.08 2.58
C ILE A 1122 1.63 6.64 1.87
N THR A 1123 2.78 7.21 2.25
CA THR A 1123 4.08 6.78 1.72
C THR A 1123 4.58 5.52 2.43
N THR A 1124 4.20 5.36 3.71
CA THR A 1124 4.44 4.16 4.51
C THR A 1124 3.12 3.70 5.13
N VAL A 1125 2.65 2.50 4.81
CA VAL A 1125 1.39 1.97 5.35
C VAL A 1125 1.60 1.63 6.83
N SER A 1126 1.02 2.43 7.72
CA SER A 1126 0.84 2.01 9.12
C SER A 1126 -0.15 0.85 9.17
N LYS A 1127 0.14 -0.17 9.98
CA LYS A 1127 -0.73 -1.36 10.12
C LYS A 1127 -2.09 -1.05 10.75
N ARG A 1128 -2.23 0.06 11.48
CA ARG A 1128 -3.53 0.47 12.08
C ARG A 1128 -4.56 0.94 11.05
N PHE A 1129 -4.14 1.08 9.79
CA PHE A 1129 -4.94 1.62 8.70
C PHE A 1129 -5.54 0.49 7.84
N ASN A 1130 -6.87 0.40 7.81
CA ASN A 1130 -7.63 -0.66 7.14
C ASN A 1130 -7.98 -0.35 5.67
N GLY A 1131 -7.39 0.67 5.04
CA GLY A 1131 -7.56 0.95 3.60
C GLY A 1131 -8.45 2.14 3.25
N GLU A 1132 -9.12 2.08 2.08
CA GLU A 1132 -9.78 3.23 1.43
C GLU A 1132 -10.86 3.94 2.28
N ASN A 1133 -11.56 3.23 3.18
CA ASN A 1133 -12.60 3.82 4.04
C ASN A 1133 -12.05 4.66 5.20
N ASP A 1134 -10.87 4.30 5.72
CA ASP A 1134 -10.21 5.12 6.72
C ASP A 1134 -9.79 6.45 6.09
N LEU A 1135 -9.34 6.47 4.82
CA LEU A 1135 -9.06 7.72 4.09
C LEU A 1135 -10.27 8.63 3.92
N GLU A 1136 -11.45 8.06 3.64
CA GLU A 1136 -12.68 8.86 3.60
C GLU A 1136 -13.02 9.44 4.97
N SER A 1137 -12.93 8.63 6.03
CA SER A 1137 -13.18 9.05 7.42
C SER A 1137 -12.23 10.16 7.86
N ILE A 1138 -10.94 10.02 7.53
CA ILE A 1138 -9.90 11.04 7.73
C ILE A 1138 -10.26 12.31 6.94
N HIS A 1139 -10.63 12.18 5.67
CA HIS A 1139 -10.99 13.31 4.84
C HIS A 1139 -12.17 14.10 5.43
N TYR A 1140 -13.18 13.41 5.93
CA TYR A 1140 -14.31 14.02 6.62
C TYR A 1140 -13.88 14.71 7.92
N ALA A 1141 -13.10 14.05 8.76
CA ALA A 1141 -12.58 14.63 10.01
C ALA A 1141 -11.70 15.87 9.76
N LEU A 1142 -10.82 15.84 8.75
CA LEU A 1142 -9.98 16.97 8.37
C LEU A 1142 -10.79 18.15 7.83
N LYS A 1143 -11.83 17.87 7.02
CA LYS A 1143 -12.73 18.91 6.51
C LYS A 1143 -13.51 19.56 7.66
N ALA A 1144 -14.01 18.75 8.59
CA ALA A 1144 -14.68 19.21 9.80
C ALA A 1144 -13.74 20.05 10.67
N LEU A 1145 -12.49 19.60 10.91
CA LEU A 1145 -11.48 20.34 11.66
C LEU A 1145 -11.13 21.69 11.01
N LYS A 1146 -11.00 21.71 9.68
CA LYS A 1146 -10.77 22.96 8.93
C LYS A 1146 -11.93 23.94 9.10
N LYS A 1147 -13.17 23.45 9.07
CA LYS A 1147 -14.37 24.27 9.26
C LYS A 1147 -14.50 24.75 10.71
N GLU A 1148 -14.24 23.87 11.68
CA GLU A 1148 -14.24 24.22 13.10
C GLU A 1148 -13.23 25.33 13.39
N ALA A 1149 -12.00 25.20 12.85
CA ALA A 1149 -11.00 26.26 12.92
C ALA A 1149 -11.50 27.56 12.27
N ARG A 1150 -12.17 27.50 11.12
CA ARG A 1150 -12.76 28.69 10.50
C ARG A 1150 -13.82 29.33 11.40
N ASN A 1151 -14.67 28.55 12.06
CA ASN A 1151 -15.68 29.08 12.98
C ASN A 1151 -15.04 29.80 14.18
N TRP A 1152 -13.94 29.27 14.75
CA TRP A 1152 -13.20 29.96 15.82
C TRP A 1152 -12.71 31.35 15.41
N PHE A 1153 -12.38 31.52 14.13
CA PHE A 1153 -11.97 32.80 13.56
C PHE A 1153 -13.15 33.77 13.45
N ASP A 1154 -14.34 33.27 13.11
CA ASP A 1154 -15.54 34.06 12.82
C ASP A 1154 -16.37 34.41 14.10
N GLU A 1155 -16.38 33.56 15.14
CA GLU A 1155 -17.26 33.67 16.33
C GLU A 1155 -17.08 34.92 17.22
N LYS A 1156 -15.97 35.67 17.08
CA LYS A 1156 -15.67 36.81 17.97
C LYS A 1156 -16.20 38.18 17.51
N LEU A 1157 -16.95 38.27 16.41
CA LEU A 1157 -17.73 39.47 16.10
C LEU A 1157 -19.14 39.32 16.69
N GLY A 1158 -19.43 40.05 17.77
CA GLY A 1158 -20.71 39.98 18.47
C GLY A 1158 -21.93 40.20 17.57
N SER A 1159 -23.04 39.56 17.95
CA SER A 1159 -24.36 39.58 17.33
C SER A 1159 -25.07 40.95 17.32
N ASP A 1160 -24.38 42.06 17.60
CA ASP A 1160 -25.00 43.37 17.81
C ASP A 1160 -24.76 44.40 16.70
N MET A 1161 -24.09 44.05 15.60
CA MET A 1161 -23.90 45.01 14.49
C MET A 1161 -24.12 44.37 13.12
N LEU A 1162 -25.39 44.05 12.83
CA LEU A 1162 -25.86 43.92 11.45
C LEU A 1162 -26.11 45.32 10.88
N SER A 1163 -25.09 45.90 10.24
CA SER A 1163 -25.33 46.84 9.14
C SER A 1163 -24.12 46.89 8.22
N ASP A 1164 -24.42 46.82 6.92
CA ASP A 1164 -23.53 46.92 5.78
C ASP A 1164 -22.50 48.05 5.88
N THR A 1165 -21.34 47.82 5.25
CA THR A 1165 -20.33 48.82 4.84
C THR A 1165 -19.58 49.58 5.94
N ASN A 1166 -18.70 48.90 6.67
CA ASN A 1166 -17.64 49.58 7.45
C ASN A 1166 -16.23 49.04 7.07
N PRO A 1167 -15.31 49.87 6.54
CA PRO A 1167 -13.98 49.44 6.12
C PRO A 1167 -13.10 48.89 7.27
N ASP A 1168 -13.38 49.25 8.53
CA ASP A 1168 -12.65 48.77 9.72
C ASP A 1168 -12.78 47.25 9.97
N ILE A 1169 -13.86 46.61 9.50
CA ILE A 1169 -14.08 45.15 9.72
C ILE A 1169 -13.10 44.31 8.89
N ASN A 1170 -12.58 44.84 7.78
CA ASN A 1170 -11.62 44.11 6.94
C ASN A 1170 -10.21 44.11 7.56
N ASP A 1171 -9.87 45.18 8.29
CA ASP A 1171 -8.57 45.33 8.96
C ASP A 1171 -8.48 44.43 10.21
N GLU A 1172 -9.58 44.23 10.96
CA GLU A 1172 -9.60 43.31 12.10
C GLU A 1172 -9.38 41.84 11.69
N HIS A 1173 -10.06 41.39 10.63
CA HIS A 1173 -9.86 40.03 10.11
C HIS A 1173 -8.43 39.83 9.57
N ALA A 1174 -7.84 40.86 8.96
CA ALA A 1174 -6.46 40.82 8.51
C ALA A 1174 -5.48 40.72 9.71
N ALA A 1175 -5.69 41.49 10.79
CA ALA A 1175 -4.90 41.42 12.01
C ALA A 1175 -5.00 40.04 12.70
N LYS A 1176 -6.20 39.44 12.77
CA LYS A 1176 -6.39 38.07 13.29
C LYS A 1176 -5.66 37.02 12.45
N ALA A 1177 -5.80 37.08 11.12
CA ALA A 1177 -5.15 36.13 10.20
C ALA A 1177 -3.61 36.28 10.26
N SER A 1178 -3.13 37.51 10.35
CA SER A 1178 -1.73 37.85 10.59
C SER A 1178 -1.20 37.22 11.87
N ALA A 1179 -1.94 37.32 12.98
CA ALA A 1179 -1.57 36.68 14.24
C ALA A 1179 -1.49 35.16 14.13
N TRP A 1180 -2.40 34.51 13.39
CA TRP A 1180 -2.38 33.06 13.15
C TRP A 1180 -1.16 32.62 12.33
N TYR A 1181 -0.80 33.40 11.30
CA TYR A 1181 0.43 33.18 10.55
C TYR A 1181 1.67 33.36 11.44
N HIS A 1182 1.73 34.45 12.21
CA HIS A 1182 2.84 34.80 13.08
C HIS A 1182 3.14 33.70 14.11
N VAL A 1183 2.13 33.21 14.84
CA VAL A 1183 2.34 32.15 15.85
C VAL A 1183 2.71 30.79 15.25
N THR A 1184 2.47 30.60 13.95
CA THR A 1184 2.79 29.36 13.23
C THR A 1184 4.18 29.40 12.60
N TYR A 1185 4.57 30.52 12.00
CA TYR A 1185 5.80 30.60 11.20
C TYR A 1185 6.96 31.31 11.90
N HIS A 1186 6.69 32.18 12.88
CA HIS A 1186 7.75 32.96 13.50
C HIS A 1186 8.65 32.07 14.39
N PRO A 1187 9.99 32.17 14.28
CA PRO A 1187 10.94 31.29 14.99
C PRO A 1187 10.74 31.20 16.50
N ARG A 1188 10.29 32.29 17.14
CA ARG A 1188 9.99 32.35 18.58
C ARG A 1188 8.94 31.32 19.04
N TYR A 1189 8.03 30.92 18.16
CA TYR A 1189 6.93 30.02 18.48
C TYR A 1189 7.14 28.60 17.93
N TRP A 1190 8.26 28.35 17.26
CA TRP A 1190 8.60 27.02 16.77
C TRP A 1190 8.63 26.00 17.92
N GLY A 1191 7.93 24.88 17.75
CA GLY A 1191 7.83 23.82 18.76
C GLY A 1191 6.98 24.15 19.99
N CYS A 1192 6.37 25.34 20.08
CA CYS A 1192 5.57 25.74 21.24
C CYS A 1192 4.16 25.10 21.27
N GLY A 1193 3.60 24.77 20.11
CA GLY A 1193 2.26 24.16 19.97
C GLY A 1193 2.18 22.73 20.51
N ASN A 1194 3.26 21.96 20.34
CA ASN A 1194 3.33 20.51 20.64
C ASN A 1194 4.22 20.17 21.84
N LYS A 1195 4.47 21.14 22.73
CA LYS A 1195 5.35 20.97 23.89
C LYS A 1195 4.83 19.84 24.80
N GLY A 1196 5.62 18.78 24.97
CA GLY A 1196 5.28 17.61 25.79
C GLY A 1196 4.64 16.43 25.04
N MET A 1197 4.35 16.56 23.74
CA MET A 1197 3.78 15.47 22.91
C MET A 1197 4.80 14.86 21.94
N GLU A 1198 6.02 15.40 21.86
CA GLU A 1198 7.08 14.95 20.93
C GLU A 1198 6.60 14.80 19.48
N ARG A 1199 5.76 15.74 19.01
CA ARG A 1199 5.27 15.83 17.63
C ARG A 1199 6.01 16.92 16.85
N ASP A 1200 6.10 16.76 15.54
CA ASP A 1200 6.64 17.76 14.62
C ASP A 1200 5.83 19.07 14.64
N HIS A 1201 6.43 20.17 14.17
CA HIS A 1201 5.77 21.47 14.07
C HIS A 1201 4.83 21.53 12.85
N PHE A 1202 3.53 21.70 13.08
CA PHE A 1202 2.50 21.74 12.02
C PHE A 1202 2.26 23.14 11.44
N LEU A 1203 1.95 23.22 10.13
CA LEU A 1203 1.86 24.45 9.34
C LEU A 1203 0.46 24.74 8.77
N SER A 1204 -0.47 23.81 8.76
CA SER A 1204 -1.77 23.96 8.07
C SER A 1204 -2.77 24.91 8.75
N PHE A 1205 -2.64 25.15 10.06
CA PHE A 1205 -3.56 25.98 10.85
C PHE A 1205 -3.91 27.35 10.22
N PRO A 1206 -2.95 28.24 9.90
CA PRO A 1206 -3.24 29.55 9.32
C PRO A 1206 -3.93 29.44 7.95
N TRP A 1207 -3.67 28.36 7.20
CA TRP A 1207 -4.27 28.11 5.89
C TRP A 1207 -5.75 27.66 5.96
N CYS A 1208 -6.31 27.47 7.16
CA CYS A 1208 -7.76 27.38 7.35
C CYS A 1208 -8.47 28.68 6.95
N VAL A 1209 -7.77 29.82 7.05
CA VAL A 1209 -8.26 31.16 6.66
C VAL A 1209 -7.47 31.72 5.46
N PHE A 1210 -7.12 30.84 4.50
CA PHE A 1210 -6.27 31.16 3.36
C PHE A 1210 -6.75 32.38 2.55
N ASP A 1211 -8.06 32.61 2.45
CA ASP A 1211 -8.67 33.74 1.77
C ASP A 1211 -8.16 35.08 2.32
N LYS A 1212 -8.02 35.19 3.65
CA LYS A 1212 -7.52 36.40 4.33
C LYS A 1212 -6.01 36.57 4.19
N LEU A 1213 -5.24 35.49 4.34
CA LEU A 1213 -3.78 35.53 4.14
C LEU A 1213 -3.39 35.92 2.71
N VAL A 1214 -4.11 35.36 1.73
CA VAL A 1214 -3.96 35.71 0.31
C VAL A 1214 -4.30 37.18 0.07
N GLN A 1215 -5.34 37.72 0.70
CA GLN A 1215 -5.69 39.13 0.61
C GLN A 1215 -4.59 40.03 1.16
N ILE A 1216 -4.03 39.71 2.33
CA ILE A 1216 -2.88 40.45 2.93
C ILE A 1216 -1.72 40.51 1.94
N LYS A 1217 -1.33 39.34 1.39
CA LYS A 1217 -0.21 39.25 0.45
C LYS A 1217 -0.46 40.04 -0.84
N ARG A 1218 -1.67 39.96 -1.40
CA ARG A 1218 -2.07 40.71 -2.60
C ARG A 1218 -2.00 42.23 -2.34
N SER A 1219 -2.49 42.70 -1.20
CA SER A 1219 -2.47 44.12 -0.84
C SER A 1219 -1.05 44.67 -0.68
N LYS A 1220 -0.16 43.97 0.04
CA LYS A 1220 1.25 44.37 0.20
C LYS A 1220 2.01 44.36 -1.14
N THR A 1221 1.74 43.36 -2.00
CA THR A 1221 2.34 43.29 -3.35
C THR A 1221 1.89 44.46 -4.22
N ARG A 1222 0.60 44.82 -4.17
CA ARG A 1222 0.08 46.00 -4.87
C ARG A 1222 0.73 47.30 -4.39
N MET A 1223 0.90 47.46 -3.07
CA MET A 1223 1.59 48.63 -2.51
C MET A 1223 3.04 48.72 -2.97
N ARG A 1224 3.79 47.60 -2.95
CA ARG A 1224 5.17 47.57 -3.47
C ARG A 1224 5.24 47.89 -4.96
N ASN A 1225 4.34 47.34 -5.78
CA ASN A 1225 4.30 47.64 -7.21
C ASN A 1225 3.95 49.12 -7.46
N SER A 1226 3.05 49.69 -6.66
CA SER A 1226 2.73 51.13 -6.71
C SER A 1226 3.95 51.99 -6.34
N LEU A 1227 4.64 51.66 -5.25
CA LEU A 1227 5.87 52.35 -4.83
C LEU A 1227 7.00 52.19 -5.85
N LEU A 1228 7.16 51.01 -6.45
CA LEU A 1228 8.15 50.76 -7.50
C LEU A 1228 7.81 51.54 -8.77
N ASN A 1229 6.55 51.54 -9.21
CA ASN A 1229 6.11 52.35 -10.35
C ASN A 1229 6.30 53.84 -10.07
N HIS A 1230 5.99 54.30 -8.85
CA HIS A 1230 6.22 55.70 -8.47
C HIS A 1230 7.73 56.02 -8.42
N ALA A 1231 8.59 55.11 -7.95
CA ALA A 1231 10.03 55.27 -7.96
C ALA A 1231 10.61 55.26 -9.39
N ILE A 1232 10.09 54.41 -10.27
CA ILE A 1232 10.42 54.36 -11.69
C ILE A 1232 9.98 55.66 -12.37
N GLU A 1233 8.75 56.13 -12.15
CA GLU A 1233 8.25 57.41 -12.66
C GLU A 1233 9.06 58.59 -12.12
N SER A 1234 9.48 58.55 -10.85
CA SER A 1234 10.34 59.57 -10.24
C SER A 1234 11.76 59.56 -10.83
N TYR A 1235 12.30 58.37 -11.14
CA TYR A 1235 13.58 58.18 -11.81
C TYR A 1235 13.53 58.64 -13.29
N PHE A 1236 12.44 58.36 -14.01
CA PHE A 1236 12.27 58.88 -15.37
C PHE A 1236 12.04 60.40 -15.39
N LYS A 1237 11.34 60.96 -14.38
CA LYS A 1237 11.21 62.41 -14.19
C LYS A 1237 12.54 63.08 -13.85
N SER A 1238 13.42 62.44 -13.08
CA SER A 1238 14.73 63.00 -12.73
C SER A 1238 15.75 62.97 -13.89
N LEU A 1239 15.49 62.15 -14.92
CA LEU A 1239 16.29 62.05 -16.14
C LEU A 1239 15.86 63.01 -17.27
N ASN A 1240 14.86 63.88 -17.06
CA ASN A 1240 14.34 64.82 -18.08
C ASN A 1240 13.97 64.14 -19.43
N LEU A 1241 13.59 62.87 -19.41
CA LEU A 1241 13.06 62.18 -20.59
C LEU A 1241 11.54 62.24 -20.51
N ASN A 1242 10.95 63.28 -21.11
CA ASN A 1242 9.52 63.32 -21.38
C ASN A 1242 9.20 62.30 -22.49
N TYR A 1243 8.51 61.21 -22.16
CA TYR A 1243 7.62 60.49 -23.06
C TYR A 1243 6.47 59.83 -22.29
#